data_AF-A0A4P5Z4T5-F1
#
_entry.id   AF-A0A4P5Z4T5-F1
#
_cell.length_a   1.000
_cell.length_b   1.000
_cell.length_c   1.000
_cell.angle_alpha   90.00
_cell.angle_beta   90.00
_cell.angle_gamma   90.00
#
_symmetry.space_group_name_H-M   'P 1'
#
loop_
_entity.id
_entity.type
_entity.pdbx_description
1 polymer ?
#
loop_
_entity_poly.entity_id
_entity_poly.type
_entity_poly.pdbx_seq_one_letter_code
_entity_poly.pdbx_strand_id
1 'polypeptide(L)'
;MSPGAVISRIGRGAFNLPFCLVFAALFLLPIAATANVTLHALFTSNMVLQQGVPVTIWGWAAEGETVTVRFKGQSVTNVARAGNWSVRLTPLSADAKGADLTVQGDNRITLRNVVVGEVWLCSGQSNMERPLPESDTGAAAIAAAANPNLRLFTVARNKAASPATNVVGSWQVSSPTTAAPFSAVGYFFGRELQKTLDVPVGLICSAFSGSPAEAWMSSTYLESNPDYYRQIIVPYQQNYERYLHAKEAYDKEAARRAAAGLPPPTTPPPDPPFQPGELYNGMIAPLLPLAIRGVAWYQGEANVSRAWQYRSLFPDLITTWRTAWRQATSNPELTTMPFLAVQLAPFLAIQEMPAESAWAELREAQVLATRLPKVGLAIITDCGDPARIHPRKKEPVGMRLALAARSIAYNQPVVGTSPMFRSLTLLGPRAVLAFDGVGGGLQWRGAATAGFAICGEDRRFVWATTVELQTNNTIVVSHPAVPNPVAVRYGWADYPTGTLWSSNGLPASPFRTDTFPLTTEPASDLAPIAGLGTALTFDGEGHVEIGQPPFAGTNADFTIELWAKNAVLNDGLFHGLIGREAPTGTLGVDGRSPSLWLAPADGSLHYDSVARAGGHASGYLPGFFQGVNSWVHIAWVKEGASYRFYRNGNLVGTRPAPAQCYVDPSGYNIGRAAKSFWKGSVDLVRVWCAARTPEQVRDDMYRHLVGNEAGLMASWAFDEGSGFIVDDGSQRKNWGSLRGNATFTLDTPPVVFTTRMDTVVSGSLPAVFNDGKSVIFIPTKPPSSGQLLLDFNGNFRYRPAIGVAGRESFEYLVLDASARRSSSAAIATIQVLDSNSAPLAGFGSGVSVDGAGAVELTQSPFASGTTNFTIEVWVKNRFFNDGQFYGIAGFETAGTNASSTLRSPSLFLAPLNGGLHFDIVSARGERYANFIWGFFETNAAWVHVAWVKAGNQSRFYRNGVLIAQRPAPTQFYLDPAGYSLGRVGKSAWRGSLEQVKIWNTARTDTEVAQDLFRGIQGTEPGLGGAWNFDEGTGHLAADASRNRNHGMLSGTVAFTGEVPVITFATIAGQPVSGFLPASDLNGNTLLYGVVAAPTNGTLQLNADGSFLYQPRAGFVGAETFTYRVSDGLDFSNTAAAGILVRPAPAAAGSAKGAAKP
;
A
#
# COMPACT_ATOMS: atom_id res chain seq x y z
N MET A 1 25.17 0.84 -57.23
CA MET A 1 24.83 -0.31 -58.08
C MET A 1 25.13 -1.57 -57.28
N SER A 2 24.19 -2.52 -57.20
CA SER A 2 24.47 -3.92 -56.78
C SER A 2 24.82 -4.74 -58.05
N PRO A 3 25.48 -5.91 -58.01
CA PRO A 3 25.20 -7.13 -57.20
C PRO A 3 26.31 -7.43 -56.15
N GLY A 4 26.40 -8.55 -55.40
CA GLY A 4 25.88 -9.93 -55.54
C GLY A 4 26.89 -10.85 -56.25
N ALA A 5 27.05 -12.16 -55.99
CA ALA A 5 26.52 -13.09 -54.97
C ALA A 5 27.38 -14.40 -54.99
N VAL A 6 26.89 -15.54 -54.46
CA VAL A 6 27.48 -16.92 -54.55
C VAL A 6 28.74 -17.14 -53.67
N ILE A 7 28.85 -18.05 -52.68
CA ILE A 7 28.37 -19.44 -52.38
C ILE A 7 29.23 -20.57 -52.96
N SER A 8 29.95 -21.30 -52.09
CA SER A 8 30.40 -22.68 -52.32
C SER A 8 30.14 -23.55 -51.08
N ARG A 9 29.72 -24.81 -51.27
CA ARG A 9 29.38 -25.76 -50.20
C ARG A 9 30.65 -26.35 -49.53
N ILE A 10 30.58 -27.01 -48.37
CA ILE A 10 30.31 -28.46 -48.22
C ILE A 10 29.90 -28.77 -46.74
N GLY A 11 29.05 -29.78 -46.53
CA GLY A 11 28.76 -30.38 -45.20
C GLY A 11 29.30 -31.82 -45.11
N ARG A 12 29.15 -32.58 -44.01
CA ARG A 12 28.24 -32.46 -42.84
C ARG A 12 28.85 -33.10 -41.58
N GLY A 13 28.55 -32.54 -40.41
CA GLY A 13 28.43 -33.27 -39.13
C GLY A 13 29.71 -33.78 -38.43
N ALA A 14 29.65 -34.30 -37.20
CA ALA A 14 28.60 -34.21 -36.17
C ALA A 14 29.06 -34.83 -34.82
N PHE A 15 29.07 -34.06 -33.72
CA PHE A 15 29.18 -34.53 -32.30
C PHE A 15 30.49 -35.29 -31.92
N ASN A 16 30.94 -35.41 -30.66
CA ASN A 16 30.92 -34.50 -29.50
C ASN A 16 32.12 -34.82 -28.55
N LEU A 17 32.39 -33.89 -27.61
CA LEU A 17 33.14 -33.95 -26.31
C LEU A 17 33.45 -35.33 -25.64
N PRO A 18 34.39 -35.44 -24.64
CA PRO A 18 35.15 -34.39 -23.92
C PRO A 18 36.60 -34.68 -23.39
N PHE A 19 37.17 -33.67 -22.70
CA PHE A 19 37.96 -33.73 -21.42
C PHE A 19 39.51 -33.86 -21.36
N CYS A 20 40.11 -32.82 -20.75
CA CYS A 20 41.20 -32.81 -19.73
C CYS A 20 42.70 -32.53 -20.07
N LEU A 21 43.32 -31.78 -19.14
CA LEU A 21 44.76 -31.58 -18.81
C LEU A 21 45.69 -30.87 -19.84
N VAL A 22 46.77 -30.16 -19.44
CA VAL A 22 47.00 -29.24 -18.29
C VAL A 22 48.28 -28.39 -18.54
N PHE A 23 48.39 -27.21 -17.92
CA PHE A 23 49.59 -26.33 -17.84
C PHE A 23 50.25 -25.80 -19.15
N ALA A 24 50.15 -24.47 -19.34
CA ALA A 24 51.22 -23.63 -19.88
C ALA A 24 51.01 -22.17 -19.43
N ALA A 25 51.76 -21.70 -18.43
CA ALA A 25 51.63 -20.33 -17.90
C ALA A 25 52.84 -19.47 -18.29
N LEU A 26 52.61 -18.38 -19.02
CA LEU A 26 53.63 -17.38 -19.35
C LEU A 26 53.04 -15.97 -19.39
N PHE A 27 53.48 -15.15 -18.43
CA PHE A 27 53.51 -13.68 -18.43
C PHE A 27 52.42 -12.91 -19.20
N LEU A 28 51.25 -12.80 -18.57
CA LEU A 28 50.49 -11.54 -18.58
C LEU A 28 50.65 -10.87 -17.21
N LEU A 29 51.70 -10.04 -17.08
CA LEU A 29 51.79 -9.12 -15.94
C LEU A 29 50.70 -8.05 -16.10
N PRO A 30 49.80 -7.86 -15.11
CA PRO A 30 48.90 -6.72 -15.15
C PRO A 30 49.73 -5.44 -15.01
N ILE A 31 49.73 -4.61 -16.05
CA ILE A 31 50.23 -3.25 -15.95
C ILE A 31 49.25 -2.49 -15.07
N ALA A 32 49.54 -2.44 -13.77
CA ALA A 32 48.79 -1.63 -12.83
C ALA A 32 48.98 -0.15 -13.21
N ALA A 33 47.97 0.44 -13.85
CA ALA A 33 47.93 1.86 -14.14
C ALA A 33 47.88 2.61 -12.79
N THR A 34 48.98 3.27 -12.42
CA THR A 34 49.10 4.02 -11.17
C THR A 34 48.21 5.27 -11.24
N ALA A 35 47.00 5.13 -10.72
CA ALA A 35 45.99 6.18 -10.70
C ALA A 35 46.33 7.25 -9.65
N ASN A 36 47.24 8.16 -10.01
CA ASN A 36 47.61 9.36 -9.26
C ASN A 36 46.42 10.00 -8.51
N VAL A 37 46.64 10.49 -7.29
CA VAL A 37 45.65 11.28 -6.56
C VAL A 37 45.15 12.44 -7.42
N THR A 38 43.84 12.56 -7.49
CA THR A 38 43.10 13.69 -8.05
C THR A 38 42.07 14.18 -7.04
N LEU A 39 41.53 15.38 -7.29
CA LEU A 39 40.57 16.05 -6.41
C LEU A 39 39.26 16.31 -7.13
N HIS A 40 38.16 16.35 -6.37
CA HIS A 40 36.90 16.89 -6.84
C HIS A 40 37.04 18.37 -7.23
N ALA A 41 36.39 18.82 -8.31
CA ALA A 41 36.69 20.10 -8.96
C ALA A 41 36.42 21.36 -8.10
N LEU A 42 35.62 21.23 -7.03
CA LEU A 42 35.44 22.27 -6.02
C LEU A 42 36.76 22.63 -5.30
N PHE A 43 37.74 21.73 -5.28
CA PHE A 43 39.03 21.91 -4.60
C PHE A 43 40.10 22.42 -5.58
N THR A 44 40.07 23.72 -5.85
CA THR A 44 41.05 24.44 -6.66
C THR A 44 41.73 25.57 -5.87
N SER A 45 42.85 26.09 -6.38
CA SER A 45 43.49 27.30 -5.82
C SER A 45 42.49 28.46 -5.78
N ASN A 46 42.67 29.38 -4.82
CA ASN A 46 41.76 30.49 -4.49
C ASN A 46 40.41 30.09 -3.85
N MET A 47 40.15 28.82 -3.53
CA MET A 47 38.91 28.43 -2.85
C MET A 47 38.72 29.02 -1.44
N VAL A 48 37.48 28.99 -0.97
CA VAL A 48 37.09 29.27 0.42
C VAL A 48 36.61 27.98 1.06
N LEU A 49 37.12 27.67 2.25
CA LEU A 49 36.59 26.59 3.10
C LEU A 49 35.66 27.17 4.18
N GLN A 50 34.57 26.46 4.47
CA GLN A 50 33.59 26.88 5.47
C GLN A 50 34.18 26.83 6.89
N GLN A 51 33.99 27.92 7.65
CA GLN A 51 34.38 28.01 9.04
C GLN A 51 33.36 27.38 10.00
N GLY A 52 33.81 27.05 11.22
CA GLY A 52 32.97 26.70 12.36
C GLY A 52 32.35 25.30 12.34
N VAL A 53 32.49 24.54 11.24
CA VAL A 53 32.04 23.15 11.11
C VAL A 53 33.17 22.28 10.55
N PRO A 54 33.14 20.94 10.74
CA PRO A 54 34.11 20.04 10.13
C PRO A 54 34.01 20.08 8.59
N VAL A 55 35.16 20.10 7.90
CA VAL A 55 35.24 20.23 6.44
C VAL A 55 35.73 18.92 5.83
N THR A 56 34.92 18.32 4.95
CA THR A 56 35.32 17.15 4.17
C THR A 56 36.08 17.57 2.92
N ILE A 57 37.25 16.96 2.68
CA ILE A 57 38.01 17.06 1.42
C ILE A 57 38.05 15.65 0.79
N TRP A 58 37.78 15.53 -0.50
CA TRP A 58 37.65 14.24 -1.18
C TRP A 58 38.12 14.25 -2.63
N GLY A 59 38.37 13.05 -3.18
CA GLY A 59 38.78 12.84 -4.56
C GLY A 59 38.99 11.36 -4.88
N TRP A 60 39.80 11.10 -5.91
CA TRP A 60 40.11 9.76 -6.41
C TRP A 60 41.61 9.46 -6.32
N ALA A 61 41.95 8.18 -6.19
CA ALA A 61 43.30 7.66 -5.97
C ALA A 61 43.31 6.14 -6.28
N ALA A 62 44.49 5.51 -6.33
CA ALA A 62 44.58 4.06 -6.53
C ALA A 62 44.05 3.27 -5.31
N GLU A 63 43.59 2.04 -5.51
CA GLU A 63 43.06 1.21 -4.43
C GLU A 63 44.14 0.91 -3.37
N GLY A 64 43.88 1.26 -2.10
CA GLY A 64 44.85 1.13 -1.02
C GLY A 64 45.89 2.27 -0.93
N GLU A 65 45.84 3.27 -1.82
CA GLU A 65 46.73 4.44 -1.75
C GLU A 65 46.48 5.26 -0.48
N THR A 66 47.56 5.68 0.19
CA THR A 66 47.49 6.42 1.46
C THR A 66 47.56 7.92 1.21
N VAL A 67 46.42 8.60 1.24
CA VAL A 67 46.30 10.03 0.95
C VAL A 67 46.30 10.86 2.23
N THR A 68 47.25 11.79 2.35
CA THR A 68 47.36 12.73 3.47
C THR A 68 47.10 14.17 3.02
N VAL A 69 46.15 14.84 3.66
CA VAL A 69 45.85 16.26 3.47
C VAL A 69 46.43 17.07 4.62
N ARG A 70 47.06 18.21 4.33
CA ARG A 70 47.57 19.16 5.32
C ARG A 70 47.09 20.57 5.04
N PHE A 71 46.56 21.23 6.08
CA PHE A 71 46.09 22.62 6.01
C PHE A 71 46.04 23.25 7.42
N LYS A 72 46.53 24.49 7.55
CA LYS A 72 46.50 25.32 8.78
C LYS A 72 46.72 24.53 10.10
N GLY A 73 47.83 23.78 10.15
CA GLY A 73 48.24 22.99 11.32
C GLY A 73 47.65 21.58 11.42
N GLN A 74 46.55 21.29 10.70
CA GLN A 74 46.00 19.94 10.62
C GLN A 74 46.76 19.07 9.60
N SER A 75 46.89 17.78 9.90
CA SER A 75 47.42 16.75 9.00
C SER A 75 46.57 15.49 9.19
N VAL A 76 45.73 15.16 8.20
CA VAL A 76 44.77 14.04 8.28
C VAL A 76 45.01 13.07 7.13
N THR A 77 45.02 11.78 7.44
CA THR A 77 45.34 10.71 6.48
C THR A 77 44.14 9.76 6.33
N ASN A 78 43.90 9.31 5.10
CA ASN A 78 42.91 8.30 4.73
C ASN A 78 43.54 7.28 3.77
N VAL A 79 42.93 6.11 3.63
CA VAL A 79 43.33 5.09 2.65
C VAL A 79 42.20 4.95 1.64
N ALA A 80 42.53 5.10 0.36
CA ALA A 80 41.57 5.05 -0.73
C ALA A 80 40.93 3.66 -0.87
N ARG A 81 39.62 3.63 -1.11
CA ARG A 81 38.80 2.42 -1.26
C ARG A 81 37.76 2.58 -2.34
N ALA A 82 37.53 1.53 -3.12
CA ALA A 82 36.79 1.59 -4.39
C ALA A 82 37.23 2.79 -5.26
N GLY A 83 38.54 3.08 -5.32
CA GLY A 83 39.13 4.21 -6.05
C GLY A 83 38.79 5.62 -5.53
N ASN A 84 38.13 5.74 -4.37
CA ASN A 84 37.71 7.01 -3.77
C ASN A 84 38.41 7.22 -2.40
N TRP A 85 38.71 8.46 -2.02
CA TRP A 85 39.23 8.80 -0.70
C TRP A 85 38.57 10.06 -0.14
N SER A 86 38.52 10.17 1.18
CA SER A 86 38.11 11.42 1.85
C SER A 86 38.73 11.59 3.23
N VAL A 87 38.98 12.84 3.61
CA VAL A 87 39.38 13.23 4.97
C VAL A 87 38.39 14.23 5.53
N ARG A 88 38.29 14.29 6.86
CA ARG A 88 37.49 15.30 7.57
C ARG A 88 38.42 16.15 8.43
N LEU A 89 38.60 17.41 8.04
CA LEU A 89 39.27 18.42 8.85
C LEU A 89 38.37 18.81 10.02
N THR A 90 38.95 19.05 11.20
CA THR A 90 38.23 19.60 12.36
C THR A 90 37.87 21.07 12.10
N PRO A 91 36.87 21.64 12.82
CA PRO A 91 36.39 23.00 12.58
C PRO A 91 37.51 24.04 12.50
N LEU A 92 37.51 24.81 11.41
CA LEU A 92 38.46 25.89 11.16
C LEU A 92 37.82 27.24 11.53
N SER A 93 38.59 28.17 12.11
CA SER A 93 38.19 29.57 12.28
C SER A 93 38.37 30.35 10.99
N ALA A 94 37.55 31.39 10.73
CA ALA A 94 37.79 32.31 9.62
C ALA A 94 39.19 32.93 9.68
N ASP A 95 39.84 33.00 8.53
CA ASP A 95 41.14 33.64 8.35
C ASP A 95 41.32 33.98 6.85
N ALA A 96 41.36 35.29 6.59
CA ALA A 96 41.56 35.88 5.27
C ALA A 96 42.99 35.70 4.72
N LYS A 97 43.96 35.31 5.57
CA LYS A 97 45.30 34.96 5.11
C LYS A 97 45.25 33.65 4.33
N GLY A 98 45.46 33.76 3.02
CA GLY A 98 45.60 32.61 2.14
C GLY A 98 46.76 31.72 2.58
N ALA A 99 46.52 30.41 2.64
CA ALA A 99 47.53 29.40 2.90
C ALA A 99 47.48 28.30 1.83
N ASP A 100 48.54 27.51 1.73
CA ASP A 100 48.57 26.36 0.84
C ASP A 100 47.91 25.14 1.52
N LEU A 101 47.01 24.46 0.81
CA LEU A 101 46.49 23.14 1.18
C LEU A 101 47.21 22.09 0.31
N THR A 102 47.90 21.16 0.95
CA THR A 102 48.63 20.09 0.25
C THR A 102 47.92 18.76 0.38
N VAL A 103 47.74 18.05 -0.72
CA VAL A 103 47.30 16.66 -0.76
C VAL A 103 48.46 15.80 -1.26
N GLN A 104 48.76 14.72 -0.56
CA GLN A 104 49.91 13.86 -0.81
C GLN A 104 49.47 12.39 -0.77
N GLY A 105 49.50 11.73 -1.93
CA GLY A 105 49.62 10.27 -2.04
C GLY A 105 50.96 9.95 -2.70
N ASP A 106 50.94 9.12 -3.74
CA ASP A 106 52.11 8.85 -4.61
C ASP A 106 52.53 10.12 -5.37
N ASN A 107 51.56 10.96 -5.76
CA ASN A 107 51.80 12.32 -6.25
C ASN A 107 51.43 13.39 -5.20
N ARG A 108 51.80 14.64 -5.47
CA ARG A 108 51.49 15.80 -4.61
C ARG A 108 50.73 16.88 -5.36
N ILE A 109 49.55 17.24 -4.86
CA ILE A 109 48.80 18.43 -5.26
C ILE A 109 49.02 19.53 -4.21
N THR A 110 49.14 20.78 -4.65
CA THR A 110 49.20 21.95 -3.76
C THR A 110 48.24 23.02 -4.28
N LEU A 111 47.15 23.25 -3.54
CA LEU A 111 46.18 24.32 -3.80
C LEU A 111 46.66 25.58 -3.09
N ARG A 112 46.83 26.68 -3.82
CA ARG A 112 47.37 27.93 -3.29
C ARG A 112 46.27 28.92 -2.92
N ASN A 113 46.58 29.84 -2.01
CA ASN A 113 45.67 30.93 -1.60
C ASN A 113 44.30 30.41 -1.11
N VAL A 114 44.29 29.32 -0.34
CA VAL A 114 43.08 28.78 0.30
C VAL A 114 42.80 29.60 1.56
N VAL A 115 41.61 30.19 1.66
CA VAL A 115 41.15 30.96 2.82
C VAL A 115 40.02 30.25 3.56
N VAL A 116 39.74 30.67 4.79
CA VAL A 116 38.64 30.13 5.60
C VAL A 116 37.64 31.23 5.90
N GLY A 117 36.35 30.95 5.74
CA GLY A 117 35.28 31.92 5.90
C GLY A 117 33.89 31.30 5.68
N GLU A 118 32.98 32.03 5.07
CA GLU A 118 31.59 31.59 4.84
C GLU A 118 31.41 31.08 3.41
N VAL A 119 30.74 29.95 3.22
CA VAL A 119 30.48 29.34 1.91
C VAL A 119 28.98 29.17 1.71
N TRP A 120 28.44 29.75 0.63
CA TRP A 120 27.00 29.69 0.32
C TRP A 120 26.73 29.17 -1.09
N LEU A 121 25.70 28.34 -1.22
CA LEU A 121 25.21 27.86 -2.52
C LEU A 121 24.15 28.83 -3.05
N CYS A 122 24.42 29.47 -4.18
CA CYS A 122 23.48 30.31 -4.92
C CYS A 122 22.86 29.48 -6.06
N SER A 123 21.55 29.20 -6.01
CA SER A 123 20.89 28.27 -6.94
C SER A 123 19.48 28.72 -7.36
N GLY A 124 18.87 27.97 -8.27
CA GLY A 124 17.61 28.28 -8.93
C GLY A 124 17.75 28.47 -10.43
N GLN A 125 16.94 29.34 -11.03
CA GLN A 125 16.87 29.50 -12.49
C GLN A 125 17.55 30.77 -13.00
N SER A 126 17.19 31.18 -14.22
CA SER A 126 17.69 32.36 -14.94
C SER A 126 17.85 33.61 -14.07
N ASN A 127 16.89 33.93 -13.20
CA ASN A 127 16.99 35.13 -12.38
C ASN A 127 18.05 35.10 -11.26
N MET A 128 18.53 33.92 -10.87
CA MET A 128 19.80 33.74 -10.13
C MET A 128 21.00 33.79 -11.08
N GLU A 129 20.92 33.13 -12.23
CA GLU A 129 22.03 32.92 -13.16
C GLU A 129 22.55 34.21 -13.83
N ARG A 130 21.64 35.17 -14.11
CA ARG A 130 21.93 36.38 -14.92
C ARG A 130 23.17 37.16 -14.43
N PRO A 131 24.16 37.43 -15.31
CA PRO A 131 25.45 37.98 -14.93
C PRO A 131 25.41 39.49 -14.64
N LEU A 132 26.46 40.02 -13.99
CA LEU A 132 26.54 41.42 -13.56
C LEU A 132 26.17 42.47 -14.64
N PRO A 133 26.64 42.40 -15.90
CA PRO A 133 26.28 43.38 -16.95
C PRO A 133 24.79 43.52 -17.23
N GLU A 134 23.98 42.49 -16.94
CA GLU A 134 22.52 42.56 -17.10
C GLU A 134 21.85 43.34 -15.96
N SER A 135 22.54 43.64 -14.86
CA SER A 135 22.04 44.51 -13.80
C SER A 135 22.21 46.01 -14.14
N ASP A 136 21.31 46.86 -13.65
CA ASP A 136 21.37 48.32 -13.85
C ASP A 136 22.65 48.94 -13.26
N THR A 137 23.06 48.51 -12.06
CA THR A 137 24.32 48.94 -11.42
C THR A 137 25.52 48.08 -11.81
N GLY A 138 25.35 47.16 -12.76
CA GLY A 138 26.33 46.13 -13.14
C GLY A 138 27.71 46.67 -13.51
N ALA A 139 27.77 47.71 -14.35
CA ALA A 139 29.04 48.28 -14.79
C ALA A 139 29.84 48.91 -13.62
N ALA A 140 29.16 49.64 -12.73
CA ALA A 140 29.77 50.21 -11.52
C ALA A 140 30.20 49.11 -10.53
N ALA A 141 29.37 48.08 -10.39
CA ALA A 141 29.66 46.91 -9.55
C ALA A 141 30.90 46.13 -10.00
N ILE A 142 31.12 45.99 -11.32
CA ILE A 142 32.33 45.39 -11.91
C ILE A 142 33.54 46.29 -11.70
N ALA A 143 33.42 47.60 -11.97
CA ALA A 143 34.54 48.54 -11.75
C ALA A 143 35.01 48.57 -10.28
N ALA A 144 34.08 48.41 -9.34
CA ALA A 144 34.37 48.32 -7.90
C ALA A 144 34.65 46.90 -7.38
N ALA A 145 34.76 45.88 -8.25
CA ALA A 145 34.76 44.47 -7.82
C ALA A 145 36.05 43.95 -7.17
N ALA A 146 37.08 44.79 -6.96
CA ALA A 146 38.34 44.40 -6.36
C ALA A 146 38.20 44.02 -4.88
N ASN A 147 38.02 42.73 -4.58
CA ASN A 147 37.86 42.22 -3.23
C ASN A 147 38.50 40.81 -3.09
N PRO A 148 39.68 40.68 -2.43
CA PRO A 148 40.37 39.39 -2.29
C PRO A 148 39.64 38.41 -1.35
N ASN A 149 38.69 38.90 -0.55
CA ASN A 149 37.88 38.15 0.40
C ASN A 149 36.55 37.69 -0.20
N LEU A 150 36.12 38.19 -1.37
CA LEU A 150 34.96 37.69 -2.11
C LEU A 150 35.43 36.78 -3.25
N ARG A 151 34.98 35.52 -3.26
CA ARG A 151 35.35 34.51 -4.27
C ARG A 151 34.11 33.79 -4.78
N LEU A 152 34.07 33.48 -6.07
CA LEU A 152 32.94 32.81 -6.70
C LEU A 152 33.39 31.60 -7.54
N PHE A 153 32.63 30.52 -7.46
CA PHE A 153 32.74 29.33 -8.29
C PHE A 153 31.44 29.19 -9.08
N THR A 154 31.49 29.20 -10.41
CA THR A 154 30.30 28.92 -11.24
C THR A 154 30.34 27.47 -11.70
N VAL A 155 29.30 26.70 -11.36
CA VAL A 155 29.08 25.35 -11.85
C VAL A 155 28.59 25.43 -13.30
N ALA A 156 29.29 24.78 -14.22
CA ALA A 156 28.86 24.70 -15.61
C ALA A 156 27.51 23.95 -15.70
N ARG A 157 26.63 24.41 -16.61
CA ARG A 157 25.33 23.78 -16.87
C ARG A 157 25.51 22.29 -17.22
N ASN A 158 24.86 21.41 -16.48
CA ASN A 158 24.91 19.96 -16.67
C ASN A 158 23.53 19.34 -16.42
N LYS A 159 23.06 18.51 -17.36
CA LYS A 159 21.82 17.72 -17.23
C LYS A 159 22.22 16.25 -17.18
N ALA A 160 21.85 15.52 -16.14
CA ALA A 160 22.25 14.12 -15.97
C ALA A 160 21.09 13.24 -15.51
N ALA A 161 20.89 12.10 -16.19
CA ALA A 161 19.85 11.13 -15.82
C ALA A 161 20.13 10.40 -14.49
N SER A 162 21.38 10.43 -14.01
CA SER A 162 21.82 9.87 -12.73
C SER A 162 22.83 10.80 -12.04
N PRO A 163 23.00 10.73 -10.70
CA PRO A 163 23.91 11.60 -9.96
C PRO A 163 25.34 11.64 -10.52
N ALA A 164 25.80 12.83 -10.91
CA ALA A 164 27.17 13.05 -11.31
C ALA A 164 28.11 13.00 -10.09
N THR A 165 29.34 12.54 -10.31
CA THR A 165 30.39 12.45 -9.27
C THR A 165 31.34 13.64 -9.24
N ASN A 166 31.24 14.56 -10.20
CA ASN A 166 32.07 15.75 -10.29
C ASN A 166 31.31 16.92 -10.95
N VAL A 167 31.81 18.15 -10.77
CA VAL A 167 31.36 19.36 -11.48
C VAL A 167 32.47 19.91 -12.39
N VAL A 168 32.12 20.86 -13.26
CA VAL A 168 33.08 21.69 -13.99
C VAL A 168 32.93 23.14 -13.52
N GLY A 169 34.05 23.80 -13.21
CA GLY A 169 34.11 25.17 -12.72
C GLY A 169 35.49 25.50 -12.13
N SER A 170 35.67 26.72 -11.63
CA SER A 170 36.89 27.13 -10.90
C SER A 170 36.60 28.29 -9.94
N TRP A 171 37.38 28.41 -8.87
CA TRP A 171 37.28 29.54 -7.94
C TRP A 171 37.97 30.79 -8.50
N GLN A 172 37.18 31.84 -8.70
CA GLN A 172 37.63 33.15 -9.14
C GLN A 172 37.62 34.13 -7.97
N VAL A 173 38.73 34.82 -7.73
CA VAL A 173 38.79 35.96 -6.80
C VAL A 173 38.10 37.15 -7.44
N SER A 174 37.30 37.91 -6.68
CA SER A 174 36.58 39.07 -7.21
C SER A 174 37.54 40.20 -7.59
N SER A 175 37.50 40.59 -8.87
CA SER A 175 38.21 41.72 -9.44
C SER A 175 37.44 42.30 -10.64
N PRO A 176 37.78 43.51 -11.13
CA PRO A 176 37.19 44.07 -12.33
C PRO A 176 37.42 43.23 -13.60
N THR A 177 38.41 42.33 -13.62
CA THR A 177 38.69 41.43 -14.76
C THR A 177 37.97 40.08 -14.65
N THR A 178 37.57 39.65 -13.45
CA THR A 178 36.88 38.36 -13.24
C THR A 178 35.39 38.49 -13.01
N ALA A 179 34.89 39.67 -12.60
CA ALA A 179 33.54 39.79 -12.07
C ALA A 179 32.41 39.83 -13.12
N ALA A 180 32.69 40.23 -14.37
CA ALA A 180 31.66 40.34 -15.40
C ALA A 180 30.78 39.07 -15.59
N PRO A 181 31.32 37.83 -15.67
CA PRO A 181 30.50 36.61 -15.75
C PRO A 181 29.82 36.17 -14.43
N PHE A 182 30.04 36.84 -13.31
CA PHE A 182 29.42 36.44 -12.03
C PHE A 182 27.91 36.71 -12.04
N SER A 183 27.13 35.77 -11.48
CA SER A 183 25.73 35.98 -11.08
C SER A 183 25.59 37.32 -10.35
N ALA A 184 24.72 38.20 -10.86
CA ALA A 184 24.51 39.51 -10.26
C ALA A 184 23.95 39.38 -8.83
N VAL A 185 22.92 38.54 -8.65
CA VAL A 185 22.28 38.32 -7.34
C VAL A 185 23.27 37.72 -6.35
N GLY A 186 24.02 36.70 -6.78
CA GLY A 186 25.08 36.09 -5.98
C GLY A 186 26.14 37.10 -5.57
N TYR A 187 26.73 37.83 -6.54
CA TYR A 187 27.74 38.84 -6.26
C TYR A 187 27.27 39.89 -5.25
N PHE A 188 26.09 40.48 -5.43
CA PHE A 188 25.58 41.50 -4.51
C PHE A 188 25.28 40.93 -3.11
N PHE A 189 24.82 39.68 -3.03
CA PHE A 189 24.65 38.94 -1.77
C PHE A 189 25.98 38.74 -1.05
N GLY A 190 26.98 38.14 -1.73
CA GLY A 190 28.29 37.87 -1.15
C GLY A 190 29.06 39.13 -0.79
N ARG A 191 28.99 40.18 -1.61
CA ARG A 191 29.63 41.48 -1.36
C ARG A 191 29.11 42.13 -0.07
N GLU A 192 27.79 42.19 0.11
CA GLU A 192 27.21 42.78 1.33
C GLU A 192 27.41 41.88 2.55
N LEU A 193 27.40 40.55 2.40
CA LEU A 193 27.69 39.62 3.50
C LEU A 193 29.16 39.68 3.93
N GLN A 194 30.11 39.72 2.98
CA GLN A 194 31.55 39.86 3.25
C GLN A 194 31.82 41.16 4.03
N LYS A 195 31.28 42.28 3.55
CA LYS A 195 31.37 43.60 4.19
C LYS A 195 30.74 43.67 5.58
N THR A 196 29.73 42.84 5.89
CA THR A 196 28.99 42.90 7.18
C THR A 196 29.38 41.83 8.19
N LEU A 197 30.17 40.83 7.78
CA LEU A 197 30.78 39.83 8.66
C LEU A 197 32.30 40.00 8.84
N ASP A 198 32.96 40.76 7.96
CA ASP A 198 34.42 40.95 7.86
C ASP A 198 35.25 39.64 7.84
N VAL A 199 34.70 38.63 7.18
CA VAL A 199 35.38 37.35 6.89
C VAL A 199 35.36 37.08 5.38
N PRO A 200 36.18 36.16 4.86
CA PRO A 200 36.07 35.70 3.48
C PRO A 200 34.68 35.10 3.19
N VAL A 201 34.16 35.33 1.98
CA VAL A 201 32.91 34.76 1.49
C VAL A 201 33.16 34.07 0.15
N GLY A 202 32.86 32.78 0.09
CA GLY A 202 32.81 31.98 -1.11
C GLY A 202 31.37 31.73 -1.54
N LEU A 203 31.05 31.94 -2.81
CA LEU A 203 29.75 31.56 -3.37
C LEU A 203 29.92 30.49 -4.45
N ILE A 204 29.06 29.49 -4.43
CA ILE A 204 28.95 28.50 -5.51
C ILE A 204 27.66 28.82 -6.27
N CYS A 205 27.76 29.27 -7.51
CA CYS A 205 26.61 29.51 -8.38
C CYS A 205 26.28 28.24 -9.16
N SER A 206 25.16 27.60 -8.84
CA SER A 206 24.65 26.39 -9.50
C SER A 206 23.20 26.64 -9.93
N ALA A 207 23.01 27.24 -11.11
CA ALA A 207 21.71 27.72 -11.59
C ALA A 207 21.53 27.42 -13.09
N PHE A 208 20.28 27.29 -13.55
CA PHE A 208 19.97 26.91 -14.93
C PHE A 208 18.72 27.64 -15.47
N SER A 209 18.87 28.44 -16.52
CA SER A 209 17.76 29.17 -17.15
C SER A 209 16.57 28.28 -17.57
N GLY A 210 15.37 28.66 -17.16
CA GLY A 210 14.10 28.00 -17.54
C GLY A 210 13.71 26.78 -16.71
N SER A 211 14.54 26.34 -15.75
CA SER A 211 14.30 25.12 -14.98
C SER A 211 13.13 25.25 -13.98
N PRO A 212 12.20 24.28 -13.91
CA PRO A 212 11.21 24.17 -12.86
C PRO A 212 11.79 23.44 -11.62
N ALA A 213 11.17 23.58 -10.43
CA ALA A 213 11.71 23.09 -9.16
C ALA A 213 11.94 21.57 -9.12
N GLU A 214 11.09 20.78 -9.77
CA GLU A 214 11.22 19.33 -9.90
C GLU A 214 12.51 18.88 -10.61
N ALA A 215 13.10 19.70 -11.50
CA ALA A 215 14.40 19.40 -12.10
C ALA A 215 15.54 19.40 -11.05
N TRP A 216 15.32 20.06 -9.91
CA TRP A 216 16.25 20.26 -8.80
C TRP A 216 15.99 19.37 -7.58
N MET A 217 15.09 18.39 -7.67
CA MET A 217 14.82 17.41 -6.60
C MET A 217 15.34 16.02 -6.97
N SER A 218 15.47 15.10 -6.00
CA SER A 218 15.81 13.70 -6.32
C SER A 218 14.67 13.06 -7.13
N SER A 219 14.96 12.51 -8.32
CA SER A 219 13.94 11.87 -9.16
C SER A 219 13.24 10.73 -8.42
N THR A 220 13.99 9.91 -7.68
CA THR A 220 13.47 8.85 -6.80
C THR A 220 12.43 9.37 -5.80
N TYR A 221 12.62 10.56 -5.22
CA TYR A 221 11.65 11.15 -4.29
C TYR A 221 10.39 11.70 -4.99
N LEU A 222 10.50 12.13 -6.25
CA LEU A 222 9.37 12.56 -7.08
C LEU A 222 8.57 11.35 -7.59
N GLU A 223 9.27 10.28 -7.96
CA GLU A 223 8.70 9.00 -8.38
C GLU A 223 7.99 8.28 -7.21
N SER A 224 8.59 8.31 -6.01
CA SER A 224 8.05 7.69 -4.80
C SER A 224 7.18 8.61 -3.94
N ASN A 225 6.50 9.61 -4.51
CA ASN A 225 6.10 10.81 -3.74
C ASN A 225 4.98 10.71 -2.65
N PRO A 226 3.67 10.40 -2.90
CA PRO A 226 3.39 9.57 -4.81
C PRO A 226 3.12 10.69 -5.89
N ASP A 227 2.93 11.97 -5.51
CA ASP A 227 1.96 12.93 -6.11
C ASP A 227 2.55 13.62 -7.30
N TYR A 228 3.83 13.92 -7.15
CA TYR A 228 4.68 14.32 -8.23
C TYR A 228 4.79 13.20 -9.29
N TYR A 229 4.41 11.94 -9.04
CA TYR A 229 4.22 10.94 -10.11
C TYR A 229 3.01 11.30 -11.00
N ARG A 230 1.81 11.42 -10.42
CA ARG A 230 0.58 11.86 -11.12
C ARG A 230 0.76 13.21 -11.79
N GLN A 231 1.27 14.20 -11.06
CA GLN A 231 1.22 15.61 -11.45
C GLN A 231 2.52 16.14 -12.10
N ILE A 232 3.59 15.36 -12.16
CA ILE A 232 4.88 15.77 -12.78
C ILE A 232 5.47 14.65 -13.66
N ILE A 233 5.67 13.42 -13.17
CA ILE A 233 6.31 12.34 -13.94
C ILE A 233 5.47 11.92 -15.16
N VAL A 234 4.17 11.69 -14.99
CA VAL A 234 3.27 11.30 -16.10
C VAL A 234 3.11 12.44 -17.12
N PRO A 235 2.82 13.70 -16.73
CA PRO A 235 2.85 14.84 -17.65
C PRO A 235 4.21 15.04 -18.34
N TYR A 236 5.33 14.78 -17.66
CA TYR A 236 6.66 14.81 -18.28
C TYR A 236 6.78 13.76 -19.39
N GLN A 237 6.40 12.51 -19.14
CA GLN A 237 6.44 11.43 -20.14
C GLN A 237 5.64 11.80 -21.38
N GLN A 238 4.38 12.21 -21.21
CA GLN A 238 3.53 12.66 -22.33
C GLN A 238 4.11 13.87 -23.08
N ASN A 239 4.70 14.84 -22.37
CA ASN A 239 5.34 16.00 -23.00
C ASN A 239 6.63 15.64 -23.74
N TYR A 240 7.37 14.65 -23.24
CA TYR A 240 8.58 14.14 -23.88
C TYR A 240 8.24 13.35 -25.16
N GLU A 241 7.19 12.54 -25.15
CA GLU A 241 6.65 11.89 -26.35
C GLU A 241 6.13 12.90 -27.38
N ARG A 242 5.38 13.92 -26.94
CA ARG A 242 4.95 15.05 -27.81
C ARG A 242 6.16 15.77 -28.42
N TYR A 243 7.22 16.01 -27.64
CA TYR A 243 8.49 16.57 -28.12
C TYR A 243 9.16 15.67 -29.16
N LEU A 244 9.27 14.36 -28.90
CA LEU A 244 9.88 13.40 -29.83
C LEU A 244 9.12 13.35 -31.16
N HIS A 245 7.79 13.30 -31.15
CA HIS A 245 6.98 13.35 -32.37
C HIS A 245 7.12 14.68 -33.13
N ALA A 246 7.09 15.82 -32.43
CA ALA A 246 7.27 17.13 -33.06
C ALA A 246 8.68 17.28 -33.66
N LYS A 247 9.71 16.77 -32.99
CA LYS A 247 11.08 16.73 -33.50
C LYS A 247 11.22 15.80 -34.71
N GLU A 248 10.66 14.60 -34.66
CA GLU A 248 10.72 13.66 -35.78
C GLU A 248 10.02 14.22 -37.03
N ALA A 249 8.87 14.89 -36.85
CA ALA A 249 8.17 15.59 -37.93
C ALA A 249 8.99 16.75 -38.51
N TYR A 250 9.62 17.57 -37.66
CA TYR A 250 10.53 18.65 -38.09
C TYR A 250 11.75 18.10 -38.84
N ASP A 251 12.43 17.06 -38.31
CA ASP A 251 13.61 16.46 -38.93
C ASP A 251 13.27 15.86 -40.31
N LYS A 252 12.10 15.22 -40.46
CA LYS A 252 11.59 14.69 -41.74
C LYS A 252 11.35 15.79 -42.78
N GLU A 253 10.64 16.85 -42.43
CA GLU A 253 10.41 17.97 -43.36
C GLU A 253 11.71 18.77 -43.63
N ALA A 254 12.60 18.93 -42.65
CA ALA A 254 13.91 19.54 -42.85
C ALA A 254 14.78 18.74 -43.83
N ALA A 255 14.81 17.41 -43.72
CA ALA A 255 15.50 16.54 -44.68
C ALA A 255 14.87 16.62 -46.09
N ARG A 256 13.53 16.64 -46.18
CA ARG A 256 12.80 16.83 -47.45
C ARG A 256 13.10 18.17 -48.11
N ARG A 257 13.15 19.25 -47.33
CA ARG A 257 13.46 20.61 -47.80
C ARG A 257 14.91 20.71 -48.28
N ALA A 258 15.86 20.17 -47.51
CA ALA A 258 17.25 20.08 -47.93
C ALA A 258 17.41 19.30 -49.25
N ALA A 259 16.71 18.17 -49.42
CA ALA A 259 16.69 17.41 -50.66
C ALA A 259 16.04 18.16 -51.85
N ALA A 260 15.19 19.16 -51.57
CA ALA A 260 14.59 20.05 -52.56
C ALA A 260 15.37 21.38 -52.76
N GLY A 261 16.54 21.56 -52.11
CA GLY A 261 17.31 22.80 -52.16
C GLY A 261 16.68 23.99 -51.40
N LEU A 262 15.68 23.71 -50.55
CA LEU A 262 14.95 24.70 -49.76
C LEU A 262 15.55 24.86 -48.34
N PRO A 263 15.45 26.05 -47.73
CA PRO A 263 15.83 26.23 -46.33
C PRO A 263 14.95 25.38 -45.39
N PRO A 264 15.45 25.03 -44.19
CA PRO A 264 14.71 24.26 -43.18
C PRO A 264 13.41 24.98 -42.74
N PRO A 265 12.49 24.28 -42.04
CA PRO A 265 11.25 24.88 -41.56
C PRO A 265 11.54 26.07 -40.64
N THR A 266 10.79 27.17 -40.82
CA THR A 266 10.96 28.40 -40.02
C THR A 266 10.50 28.25 -38.57
N THR A 267 9.71 27.21 -38.28
CA THR A 267 9.24 26.89 -36.93
C THR A 267 10.03 25.67 -36.43
N PRO A 268 10.93 25.83 -35.44
CA PRO A 268 11.62 24.70 -34.82
C PRO A 268 10.64 23.82 -34.02
N PRO A 269 11.02 22.59 -33.65
CA PRO A 269 10.28 21.82 -32.65
C PRO A 269 10.33 22.55 -31.29
N PRO A 270 9.42 22.23 -30.35
CA PRO A 270 9.53 22.73 -28.98
C PRO A 270 10.84 22.26 -28.34
N ASP A 271 11.34 23.01 -27.35
CA ASP A 271 12.46 22.56 -26.52
C ASP A 271 12.10 21.26 -25.78
N PRO A 272 13.08 20.35 -25.54
CA PRO A 272 12.85 19.16 -24.73
C PRO A 272 12.44 19.57 -23.30
N PRO A 273 11.35 18.99 -22.74
CA PRO A 273 10.95 19.28 -21.37
C PRO A 273 12.07 18.91 -20.38
N PHE A 274 12.15 19.61 -19.25
CA PHE A 274 13.10 19.25 -18.20
C PHE A 274 12.76 17.89 -17.62
N GLN A 275 13.73 16.97 -17.59
CA GLN A 275 13.57 15.68 -16.93
C GLN A 275 13.57 15.90 -15.40
N PRO A 276 12.57 15.36 -14.67
CA PRO A 276 12.53 15.39 -13.22
C PRO A 276 13.85 14.92 -12.59
N GLY A 277 14.44 15.77 -11.76
CA GLY A 277 15.72 15.57 -11.09
C GLY A 277 17.02 15.66 -11.90
N GLU A 278 16.99 16.00 -13.20
CA GLU A 278 18.21 16.00 -14.03
C GLU A 278 19.27 17.04 -13.61
N LEU A 279 18.85 18.15 -12.99
CA LEU A 279 19.73 19.22 -12.51
C LEU A 279 20.15 18.99 -11.05
N TYR A 280 19.31 18.32 -10.25
CA TYR A 280 19.74 17.76 -8.98
C TYR A 280 20.93 16.81 -9.22
N ASN A 281 20.73 15.83 -10.10
CA ASN A 281 21.73 14.87 -10.50
C ASN A 281 22.99 15.52 -11.12
N GLY A 282 22.80 16.46 -12.06
CA GLY A 282 23.91 17.06 -12.80
C GLY A 282 24.68 18.16 -12.07
N MET A 283 24.05 18.89 -11.13
CA MET A 283 24.59 20.16 -10.60
C MET A 283 24.46 20.34 -9.08
N ILE A 284 23.78 19.44 -8.35
CA ILE A 284 23.60 19.53 -6.88
C ILE A 284 24.18 18.30 -6.16
N ALA A 285 23.85 17.09 -6.60
CA ALA A 285 24.40 15.85 -6.07
C ALA A 285 25.95 15.81 -6.04
N PRO A 286 26.70 16.23 -7.10
CA PRO A 286 28.16 16.34 -7.01
C PRO A 286 28.69 17.44 -6.06
N LEU A 287 27.84 18.32 -5.52
CA LEU A 287 28.25 19.27 -4.48
C LEU A 287 28.27 18.63 -3.08
N LEU A 288 27.71 17.42 -2.91
CA LEU A 288 27.77 16.67 -1.67
C LEU A 288 29.14 15.96 -1.56
N PRO A 289 29.81 15.92 -0.39
CA PRO A 289 29.42 16.43 0.93
C PRO A 289 30.06 17.80 1.29
N LEU A 290 30.01 18.82 0.42
CA LEU A 290 30.64 20.11 0.73
C LEU A 290 30.01 20.76 1.97
N ALA A 291 30.87 21.18 2.91
CA ALA A 291 30.48 22.03 4.02
C ALA A 291 30.11 23.45 3.51
N ILE A 292 28.86 23.84 3.72
CA ILE A 292 28.30 25.16 3.40
C ILE A 292 27.53 25.71 4.61
N ARG A 293 27.40 27.04 4.72
CA ARG A 293 26.53 27.68 5.71
C ARG A 293 25.06 27.53 5.35
N GLY A 294 24.72 27.60 4.06
CA GLY A 294 23.34 27.57 3.59
C GLY A 294 23.18 27.84 2.11
N VAL A 295 21.91 27.98 1.70
CA VAL A 295 21.49 28.16 0.30
C VAL A 295 20.80 29.51 0.13
N ALA A 296 21.11 30.22 -0.97
CA ALA A 296 20.32 31.31 -1.51
C ALA A 296 19.63 30.82 -2.80
N TRP A 297 18.32 30.98 -2.91
CA TRP A 297 17.49 30.35 -3.95
C TRP A 297 16.60 31.37 -4.65
N TYR A 298 16.69 31.46 -5.98
CA TYR A 298 15.80 32.30 -6.79
C TYR A 298 15.27 31.47 -7.97
N GLN A 299 14.09 30.90 -7.75
CA GLN A 299 13.33 30.13 -8.73
C GLN A 299 11.83 30.23 -8.43
N GLY A 300 11.03 30.06 -9.47
CA GLY A 300 9.60 29.88 -9.39
C GLY A 300 8.87 30.19 -10.69
N GLU A 301 9.46 31.01 -11.56
CA GLU A 301 8.82 31.50 -12.78
C GLU A 301 8.38 30.34 -13.71
N ALA A 302 9.13 29.24 -13.75
CA ALA A 302 8.78 28.03 -14.51
C ALA A 302 7.68 27.14 -13.86
N ASN A 303 7.23 27.47 -12.65
CA ASN A 303 6.17 26.76 -11.91
C ASN A 303 4.90 27.61 -11.71
N VAL A 304 4.83 28.85 -12.23
CA VAL A 304 3.70 29.77 -12.02
C VAL A 304 2.35 29.16 -12.42
N SER A 305 2.26 28.42 -13.54
CA SER A 305 1.02 27.76 -13.97
C SER A 305 0.56 26.59 -13.07
N ARG A 306 1.39 26.20 -12.10
CA ARG A 306 1.12 25.17 -11.08
C ARG A 306 1.44 25.71 -9.69
N ALA A 307 1.14 26.99 -9.43
CA ALA A 307 1.51 27.62 -8.18
C ALA A 307 0.90 26.94 -6.94
N TRP A 308 -0.27 26.33 -7.09
CA TRP A 308 -0.86 25.43 -6.10
C TRP A 308 0.06 24.27 -5.71
N GLN A 309 0.63 23.54 -6.68
CA GLN A 309 1.53 22.41 -6.44
C GLN A 309 2.84 22.87 -5.78
N TYR A 310 3.32 24.06 -6.17
CA TYR A 310 4.54 24.66 -5.62
C TYR A 310 4.47 24.89 -4.10
N ARG A 311 3.26 24.97 -3.51
CA ARG A 311 3.00 25.10 -2.07
C ARG A 311 3.61 23.96 -1.26
N SER A 312 3.70 22.77 -1.86
CA SER A 312 4.25 21.55 -1.22
C SER A 312 5.58 21.15 -1.86
N LEU A 313 5.72 21.27 -3.19
CA LEU A 313 6.95 20.95 -3.93
C LEU A 313 8.17 21.73 -3.43
N PHE A 314 8.01 23.03 -3.10
CA PHE A 314 9.14 23.86 -2.66
C PHE A 314 9.58 23.58 -1.20
N PRO A 315 8.67 23.44 -0.21
CA PRO A 315 9.03 22.89 1.10
C PRO A 315 9.68 21.49 1.03
N ASP A 316 9.21 20.61 0.15
CA ASP A 316 9.81 19.28 -0.06
C ASP A 316 11.22 19.37 -0.66
N LEU A 317 11.47 20.29 -1.60
CA LEU A 317 12.81 20.58 -2.13
C LEU A 317 13.77 20.99 -1.01
N ILE A 318 13.38 21.96 -0.17
CA ILE A 318 14.18 22.42 0.96
C ILE A 318 14.48 21.27 1.94
N THR A 319 13.48 20.43 2.22
CA THR A 319 13.57 19.34 3.19
C THR A 319 14.41 18.16 2.68
N THR A 320 14.26 17.80 1.40
CA THR A 320 15.08 16.76 0.75
C THR A 320 16.53 17.19 0.60
N TRP A 321 16.81 18.44 0.22
CA TRP A 321 18.17 18.99 0.19
C TRP A 321 18.83 18.97 1.57
N ARG A 322 18.15 19.47 2.61
CA ARG A 322 18.62 19.40 4.00
C ARG A 322 18.95 17.98 4.43
N THR A 323 18.13 17.01 4.02
CA THR A 323 18.32 15.59 4.31
C THR A 323 19.54 15.02 3.59
N ALA A 324 19.71 15.29 2.29
CA ALA A 324 20.86 14.85 1.51
C ALA A 324 22.19 15.43 2.05
N TRP A 325 22.23 16.73 2.37
CA TRP A 325 23.40 17.36 2.99
C TRP A 325 23.70 16.81 4.39
N ARG A 326 22.67 16.59 5.23
CA ARG A 326 22.82 15.95 6.55
C ARG A 326 23.43 14.55 6.43
N GLN A 327 22.93 13.73 5.51
CA GLN A 327 23.39 12.36 5.27
C GLN A 327 24.84 12.36 4.77
N ALA A 328 25.13 13.11 3.71
CA ALA A 328 26.46 13.11 3.07
C ALA A 328 27.57 13.69 3.99
N THR A 329 27.26 14.69 4.81
CA THR A 329 28.23 15.30 5.74
C THR A 329 28.31 14.61 7.10
N SER A 330 27.36 13.72 7.44
CA SER A 330 27.12 13.28 8.82
C SER A 330 27.11 14.45 9.83
N ASN A 331 26.39 15.53 9.53
CA ASN A 331 26.19 16.67 10.43
C ASN A 331 24.69 16.82 10.78
N PRO A 332 24.27 16.56 12.04
CA PRO A 332 22.87 16.64 12.45
C PRO A 332 22.27 18.06 12.38
N GLU A 333 23.09 19.11 12.48
CA GLU A 333 22.62 20.51 12.49
C GLU A 333 21.99 20.95 11.16
N LEU A 334 22.36 20.29 10.05
CA LEU A 334 21.88 20.60 8.70
C LEU A 334 20.40 20.28 8.50
N THR A 335 19.76 19.59 9.45
CA THR A 335 18.28 19.59 9.61
C THR A 335 17.68 21.00 9.60
N THR A 336 18.43 22.01 10.03
CA THR A 336 18.03 23.42 10.01
C THR A 336 18.94 24.29 9.13
N MET A 337 19.63 23.73 8.13
CA MET A 337 20.51 24.49 7.24
C MET A 337 19.78 25.71 6.64
N PRO A 338 20.24 26.95 6.88
CA PRO A 338 19.64 28.17 6.34
C PRO A 338 19.33 28.10 4.85
N PHE A 339 18.09 28.45 4.48
CA PHE A 339 17.63 28.46 3.09
C PHE A 339 16.92 29.79 2.83
N LEU A 340 17.46 30.61 1.93
CA LEU A 340 17.04 32.00 1.72
C LEU A 340 16.45 32.14 0.32
N ALA A 341 15.12 32.10 0.25
CA ALA A 341 14.37 32.24 -0.99
C ALA A 341 14.27 33.71 -1.43
N VAL A 342 14.10 33.93 -2.72
CA VAL A 342 13.67 35.22 -3.31
C VAL A 342 12.23 35.07 -3.78
N GLN A 343 11.34 35.96 -3.33
CA GLN A 343 9.96 35.98 -3.82
C GLN A 343 9.92 36.47 -5.27
N LEU A 344 9.00 35.99 -6.12
CA LEU A 344 8.98 36.44 -7.51
C LEU A 344 8.74 37.94 -7.66
N ALA A 345 9.51 38.55 -8.56
CA ALA A 345 9.34 39.94 -8.95
C ALA A 345 7.98 40.21 -9.61
N PRO A 346 7.54 41.48 -9.69
CA PRO A 346 6.49 41.95 -10.61
C PRO A 346 6.86 41.70 -12.08
N PHE A 347 5.90 41.20 -12.85
CA PHE A 347 5.96 40.99 -14.30
C PHE A 347 4.53 41.01 -14.87
N LEU A 348 4.37 41.08 -16.19
CA LEU A 348 3.10 41.30 -16.90
C LEU A 348 2.49 42.70 -16.62
N ALA A 349 1.31 42.95 -17.20
CA ALA A 349 0.62 44.23 -17.12
C ALA A 349 0.08 44.53 -15.70
N ILE A 350 -0.01 45.82 -15.37
CA ILE A 350 -0.69 46.28 -14.16
C ILE A 350 -2.21 46.14 -14.38
N GLN A 351 -2.89 45.48 -13.44
CA GLN A 351 -4.34 45.27 -13.49
C GLN A 351 -5.08 46.49 -12.93
N GLU A 352 -6.05 47.04 -13.67
CA GLU A 352 -6.84 48.21 -13.24
C GLU A 352 -7.85 47.88 -12.13
N MET A 353 -8.30 46.63 -12.07
CA MET A 353 -9.23 46.09 -11.07
C MET A 353 -8.59 44.90 -10.35
N PRO A 354 -9.01 44.57 -9.11
CA PRO A 354 -8.56 43.34 -8.46
C PRO A 354 -9.00 42.12 -9.27
N ALA A 355 -8.07 41.20 -9.48
CA ALA A 355 -8.29 39.96 -10.22
C ALA A 355 -7.57 38.79 -9.51
N GLU A 356 -7.77 37.57 -10.00
CA GLU A 356 -6.91 36.45 -9.62
C GLU A 356 -5.59 36.49 -10.39
N SER A 357 -4.56 35.86 -9.82
CA SER A 357 -3.19 35.90 -10.36
C SER A 357 -2.40 34.66 -9.92
N ALA A 358 -2.19 33.73 -10.85
CA ALA A 358 -1.28 32.60 -10.69
C ALA A 358 0.12 33.02 -10.20
N TRP A 359 0.57 34.21 -10.59
CA TRP A 359 1.85 34.77 -10.16
C TRP A 359 1.84 35.19 -8.67
N ALA A 360 0.74 35.77 -8.18
CA ALA A 360 0.53 36.06 -6.76
C ALA A 360 0.36 34.79 -5.92
N GLU A 361 -0.31 33.77 -6.46
CA GLU A 361 -0.41 32.43 -5.84
C GLU A 361 0.96 31.81 -5.60
N LEU A 362 1.90 31.98 -6.55
CA LEU A 362 3.27 31.49 -6.37
C LEU A 362 4.04 32.31 -5.33
N ARG A 363 3.83 33.63 -5.28
CA ARG A 363 4.39 34.47 -4.21
C ARG A 363 3.89 34.02 -2.85
N GLU A 364 2.64 33.58 -2.72
CA GLU A 364 2.13 32.96 -1.49
C GLU A 364 2.79 31.60 -1.24
N ALA A 365 2.91 30.72 -2.24
CA ALA A 365 3.58 29.42 -2.09
C ALA A 365 5.04 29.58 -1.57
N GLN A 366 5.76 30.61 -2.03
CA GLN A 366 7.08 30.99 -1.52
C GLN A 366 7.05 31.50 -0.07
N VAL A 367 5.96 32.14 0.38
CA VAL A 367 5.72 32.52 1.80
C VAL A 367 5.43 31.29 2.66
N LEU A 368 4.66 30.32 2.17
CA LEU A 368 4.34 29.12 2.95
C LEU A 368 5.59 28.31 3.34
N ALA A 369 6.63 28.35 2.51
CA ALA A 369 7.93 27.74 2.81
C ALA A 369 8.63 28.35 4.05
N THR A 370 8.35 29.61 4.44
CA THR A 370 8.95 30.22 5.66
C THR A 370 8.35 29.66 6.96
N ARG A 371 7.41 28.72 6.89
CA ARG A 371 6.97 27.90 8.04
C ARG A 371 8.01 26.85 8.44
N LEU A 372 8.93 26.49 7.54
CA LEU A 372 10.06 25.62 7.87
C LEU A 372 11.11 26.39 8.69
N PRO A 373 11.77 25.76 9.68
CA PRO A 373 12.76 26.44 10.52
C PRO A 373 13.93 26.97 9.69
N LYS A 374 14.40 28.18 10.00
CA LYS A 374 15.49 28.89 9.30
C LYS A 374 15.31 28.98 7.76
N VAL A 375 14.07 29.15 7.29
CA VAL A 375 13.79 29.57 5.91
C VAL A 375 13.47 31.05 5.88
N GLY A 376 14.20 31.81 5.07
CA GLY A 376 14.02 33.25 4.87
C GLY A 376 13.46 33.57 3.49
N LEU A 377 12.83 34.72 3.34
CA LEU A 377 12.28 35.20 2.07
C LEU A 377 12.63 36.67 1.83
N ALA A 378 13.36 36.93 0.75
CA ALA A 378 13.62 38.28 0.24
C ALA A 378 12.45 38.74 -0.63
N ILE A 379 11.62 39.64 -0.11
CA ILE A 379 10.53 40.28 -0.85
C ILE A 379 11.11 41.32 -1.82
N ILE A 380 10.70 41.27 -3.08
CA ILE A 380 11.22 42.12 -4.18
C ILE A 380 10.13 42.67 -5.10
N THR A 381 8.97 43.01 -4.51
CA THR A 381 7.80 43.62 -5.18
C THR A 381 8.04 45.02 -5.76
N ASP A 382 9.20 45.63 -5.50
CA ASP A 382 9.69 46.90 -6.04
C ASP A 382 10.73 46.73 -7.18
N CYS A 383 11.21 45.51 -7.39
CA CYS A 383 12.32 45.22 -8.31
C CYS A 383 11.89 44.87 -9.74
N GLY A 384 10.58 44.74 -10.01
CA GLY A 384 10.07 44.21 -11.29
C GLY A 384 10.11 45.16 -12.48
N ASP A 385 9.66 44.62 -13.61
CA ASP A 385 9.53 45.27 -14.93
C ASP A 385 8.36 44.59 -15.67
N PRO A 386 7.31 45.31 -16.09
CA PRO A 386 6.11 44.70 -16.67
C PRO A 386 6.36 44.06 -18.04
N ALA A 387 7.40 44.49 -18.75
CA ALA A 387 7.79 43.97 -20.07
C ALA A 387 8.95 42.96 -19.98
N ARG A 388 9.57 42.75 -18.81
CA ARG A 388 10.78 41.92 -18.68
C ARG A 388 10.77 41.02 -17.44
N ILE A 389 10.49 39.73 -17.67
CA ILE A 389 10.62 38.63 -16.69
C ILE A 389 12.03 38.51 -16.04
N HIS A 390 13.04 39.17 -16.61
CA HIS A 390 14.39 39.29 -16.04
C HIS A 390 14.70 40.74 -15.62
N PRO A 391 14.15 41.22 -14.49
CA PRO A 391 14.36 42.59 -14.04
C PRO A 391 15.84 42.89 -13.76
N ARG A 392 16.28 44.09 -14.14
CA ARG A 392 17.68 44.54 -14.03
C ARG A 392 18.08 45.04 -12.63
N LYS A 393 17.11 45.30 -11.74
CA LYS A 393 17.30 45.68 -10.33
C LYS A 393 17.78 44.50 -9.48
N LYS A 394 18.99 43.98 -9.72
CA LYS A 394 19.55 42.81 -9.03
C LYS A 394 20.20 43.13 -7.69
N GLU A 395 20.72 44.33 -7.50
CA GLU A 395 21.42 44.74 -6.27
C GLU A 395 20.55 44.71 -5.01
N PRO A 396 19.29 45.22 -5.00
CA PRO A 396 18.41 45.09 -3.84
C PRO A 396 18.10 43.64 -3.48
N VAL A 397 18.07 42.72 -4.47
CA VAL A 397 17.83 41.29 -4.24
C VAL A 397 18.97 40.69 -3.41
N GLY A 398 20.21 40.91 -3.82
CA GLY A 398 21.40 40.44 -3.11
C GLY A 398 21.52 41.04 -1.71
N MET A 399 21.27 42.35 -1.57
CA MET A 399 21.28 43.04 -0.27
C MET A 399 20.22 42.48 0.70
N ARG A 400 19.01 42.16 0.22
CA ARG A 400 17.95 41.56 1.05
C ARG A 400 18.25 40.11 1.44
N LEU A 401 18.87 39.32 0.54
CA LEU A 401 19.40 38.00 0.90
C LEU A 401 20.49 38.10 1.99
N ALA A 402 21.38 39.10 1.92
CA ALA A 402 22.42 39.29 2.94
C ALA A 402 21.82 39.71 4.29
N LEU A 403 20.83 40.61 4.28
CA LEU A 403 20.10 41.03 5.49
C LEU A 403 19.31 39.87 6.12
N ALA A 404 18.67 39.02 5.31
CA ALA A 404 18.03 37.79 5.78
C ALA A 404 19.05 36.78 6.35
N ALA A 405 20.21 36.59 5.70
CA ALA A 405 21.28 35.72 6.20
C ALA A 405 21.78 36.17 7.57
N ARG A 406 22.06 37.46 7.75
CA ARG A 406 22.53 38.05 9.03
C ARG A 406 21.59 37.73 10.18
N SER A 407 20.28 37.81 9.97
CA SER A 407 19.27 37.49 10.98
C SER A 407 19.08 35.98 11.19
N ILE A 408 18.97 35.19 10.11
CA ILE A 408 18.51 33.78 10.17
C ILE A 408 19.65 32.76 10.32
N ALA A 409 20.82 33.03 9.71
CA ALA A 409 21.98 32.14 9.75
C ALA A 409 22.98 32.53 10.85
N TYR A 410 23.09 33.83 11.16
CA TYR A 410 24.06 34.37 12.11
C TYR A 410 23.44 34.98 13.38
N ASN A 411 22.10 34.97 13.51
CA ASN A 411 21.35 35.48 14.67
C ASN A 411 21.70 36.93 15.07
N GLN A 412 22.16 37.77 14.12
CA GLN A 412 22.45 39.18 14.41
C GLN A 412 21.16 39.93 14.75
N PRO A 413 21.20 40.91 15.68
CA PRO A 413 20.04 41.71 16.08
C PRO A 413 19.70 42.76 15.01
N VAL A 414 19.28 42.30 13.84
CA VAL A 414 18.84 43.09 12.69
C VAL A 414 17.48 42.60 12.22
N VAL A 415 16.65 43.52 11.70
CA VAL A 415 15.36 43.18 11.10
C VAL A 415 15.62 42.56 9.72
N GLY A 416 15.86 41.25 9.72
CA GLY A 416 16.23 40.48 8.53
C GLY A 416 15.06 40.13 7.60
N THR A 417 13.83 40.22 8.12
CA THR A 417 12.60 39.85 7.42
C THR A 417 11.79 41.09 7.05
N SER A 418 11.01 40.97 5.97
CA SER A 418 10.07 41.99 5.54
C SER A 418 8.77 41.93 6.35
N PRO A 419 7.89 42.95 6.30
CA PRO A 419 6.57 42.84 6.91
C PRO A 419 5.76 41.67 6.34
N MET A 420 5.26 40.81 7.23
CA MET A 420 4.44 39.65 6.91
C MET A 420 3.07 39.78 7.56
N PHE A 421 2.00 39.50 6.81
CA PHE A 421 0.65 39.43 7.39
C PHE A 421 0.55 38.31 8.43
N ARG A 422 -0.06 38.61 9.57
CA ARG A 422 -0.22 37.72 10.73
C ARG A 422 -1.67 37.31 10.97
N SER A 423 -2.58 38.28 11.02
CA SER A 423 -3.98 38.04 11.42
C SER A 423 -4.93 39.15 10.95
N LEU A 424 -6.16 38.75 10.62
CA LEU A 424 -7.30 39.62 10.33
C LEU A 424 -8.25 39.63 11.53
N THR A 425 -8.83 40.79 11.84
CA THR A 425 -9.95 40.95 12.78
C THR A 425 -11.02 41.83 12.13
N LEU A 426 -12.25 41.33 12.06
CA LEU A 426 -13.38 42.03 11.45
C LEU A 426 -14.17 42.78 12.53
N LEU A 427 -14.31 44.09 12.39
CA LEU A 427 -14.96 44.99 13.35
C LEU A 427 -16.06 45.79 12.65
N GLY A 428 -17.17 45.12 12.32
CA GLY A 428 -18.22 45.67 11.46
C GLY A 428 -17.65 46.00 10.06
N PRO A 429 -17.84 47.22 9.52
CA PRO A 429 -17.38 47.61 8.18
C PRO A 429 -15.86 47.84 8.07
N ARG A 430 -15.05 47.27 8.97
CA ARG A 430 -13.60 47.49 9.07
C ARG A 430 -12.86 46.16 9.21
N ALA A 431 -11.91 45.93 8.32
CA ALA A 431 -10.94 44.84 8.42
C ALA A 431 -9.65 45.39 9.05
N VAL A 432 -9.32 44.91 10.25
CA VAL A 432 -8.05 45.25 10.94
C VAL A 432 -7.04 44.15 10.66
N LEU A 433 -5.86 44.53 10.16
CA LEU A 433 -4.79 43.61 9.78
C LEU A 433 -3.56 43.87 10.67
N ALA A 434 -2.98 42.81 11.23
CA ALA A 434 -1.73 42.86 11.99
C ALA A 434 -0.56 42.25 11.21
N PHE A 435 0.64 42.80 11.43
CA PHE A 435 1.87 42.38 10.76
C PHE A 435 2.99 42.04 11.76
N ASP A 436 3.75 41.00 11.43
CA ASP A 436 5.06 40.70 12.01
C ASP A 436 6.17 41.24 11.08
N GLY A 437 7.42 41.29 11.55
CA GLY A 437 8.57 41.75 10.74
C GLY A 437 8.64 43.26 10.47
N VAL A 438 7.82 44.07 11.15
CA VAL A 438 7.72 45.53 10.88
C VAL A 438 8.92 46.36 11.36
N GLY A 439 9.73 45.82 12.28
CA GLY A 439 10.86 46.54 12.87
C GLY A 439 10.41 47.73 13.73
N GLY A 440 10.84 48.95 13.37
CA GLY A 440 10.40 50.17 14.05
C GLY A 440 8.93 50.53 13.79
N GLY A 441 8.36 50.02 12.69
CA GLY A 441 6.95 50.16 12.36
C GLY A 441 6.70 50.09 10.85
N LEU A 442 5.42 50.13 10.47
CA LEU A 442 4.97 50.23 9.09
C LEU A 442 5.02 51.68 8.58
N GLN A 443 5.27 51.86 7.29
CA GLN A 443 5.26 53.16 6.58
C GLN A 443 4.74 53.02 5.15
N TRP A 444 4.31 54.14 4.57
CA TRP A 444 3.83 54.22 3.19
C TRP A 444 4.92 54.78 2.25
N ARG A 445 5.06 54.19 1.06
CA ARG A 445 5.89 54.71 -0.05
C ARG A 445 5.05 54.99 -1.30
N GLY A 446 3.98 55.76 -1.10
CA GLY A 446 2.97 56.10 -2.11
C GLY A 446 1.61 56.30 -1.43
N ALA A 447 0.51 56.23 -2.20
CA ALA A 447 -0.84 56.24 -1.64
C ALA A 447 -1.09 55.00 -0.77
N ALA A 448 -1.66 55.17 0.43
CA ALA A 448 -1.86 54.08 1.40
C ALA A 448 -2.83 52.98 0.92
N THR A 449 -3.78 53.33 0.05
CA THR A 449 -4.75 52.40 -0.54
C THR A 449 -4.15 51.48 -1.62
N ALA A 450 -2.98 51.80 -2.14
CA ALA A 450 -2.42 51.13 -3.31
C ALA A 450 -2.11 49.64 -3.01
N GLY A 451 -2.73 48.76 -3.81
CA GLY A 451 -2.56 47.32 -3.73
C GLY A 451 -3.47 46.60 -2.73
N PHE A 452 -4.32 47.30 -1.96
CA PHE A 452 -5.30 46.69 -1.05
C PHE A 452 -6.66 46.49 -1.71
N ALA A 453 -7.15 45.25 -1.75
CA ALA A 453 -8.49 44.90 -2.20
C ALA A 453 -9.29 44.21 -1.09
N ILE A 454 -10.59 44.47 -1.03
CA ILE A 454 -11.52 43.98 0.01
C ILE A 454 -12.81 43.45 -0.63
N CYS A 455 -13.42 42.42 -0.05
CA CYS A 455 -14.68 41.84 -0.53
C CYS A 455 -15.64 41.48 0.61
N GLY A 456 -16.93 41.36 0.28
CA GLY A 456 -17.97 40.82 1.15
C GLY A 456 -18.28 39.35 0.84
N GLU A 457 -19.41 38.86 1.33
CA GLU A 457 -19.88 37.47 1.11
C GLU A 457 -20.05 37.10 -0.37
N ASP A 458 -20.25 38.09 -1.24
CA ASP A 458 -20.31 37.94 -2.71
C ASP A 458 -18.94 37.63 -3.36
N ARG A 459 -17.86 37.70 -2.59
CA ARG A 459 -16.46 37.45 -2.96
C ARG A 459 -15.91 38.40 -4.04
N ARG A 460 -16.59 39.51 -4.33
CA ARG A 460 -16.16 40.47 -5.36
C ARG A 460 -15.17 41.45 -4.74
N PHE A 461 -13.90 41.30 -5.10
CA PHE A 461 -12.84 42.19 -4.64
C PHE A 461 -12.92 43.55 -5.33
N VAL A 462 -12.98 44.61 -4.53
CA VAL A 462 -12.85 46.01 -4.96
C VAL A 462 -11.63 46.64 -4.28
N TRP A 463 -11.00 47.63 -4.90
CA TRP A 463 -9.91 48.38 -4.26
C TRP A 463 -10.44 49.10 -3.00
N ALA A 464 -9.68 49.06 -1.92
CA ALA A 464 -10.05 49.73 -0.67
C ALA A 464 -9.94 51.26 -0.82
N THR A 465 -10.98 51.99 -0.44
CA THR A 465 -10.99 53.47 -0.44
C THR A 465 -10.40 54.06 0.83
N THR A 466 -10.34 53.28 1.92
CA THR A 466 -9.73 53.69 3.19
C THR A 466 -8.72 52.65 3.61
N VAL A 467 -7.46 53.08 3.79
CA VAL A 467 -6.38 52.30 4.40
C VAL A 467 -5.59 53.22 5.33
N GLU A 468 -5.58 52.90 6.62
CA GLU A 468 -5.03 53.76 7.69
C GLU A 468 -4.12 52.96 8.64
N LEU A 469 -3.07 53.60 9.17
CA LEU A 469 -2.26 53.03 10.26
C LEU A 469 -2.93 53.27 11.60
N GLN A 470 -3.21 52.20 12.35
CA GLN A 470 -3.80 52.29 13.69
C GLN A 470 -2.74 52.17 14.79
N THR A 471 -1.69 51.37 14.55
CA THR A 471 -0.47 51.33 15.37
C THR A 471 0.76 51.29 14.47
N ASN A 472 1.95 51.07 15.05
CA ASN A 472 3.15 50.78 14.27
C ASN A 472 3.11 49.40 13.57
N ASN A 473 2.18 48.51 13.89
CA ASN A 473 2.09 47.16 13.32
C ASN A 473 0.68 46.72 12.88
N THR A 474 -0.35 47.55 13.05
CA THR A 474 -1.70 47.30 12.52
C THR A 474 -2.20 48.39 11.59
N ILE A 475 -2.96 47.98 10.58
CA ILE A 475 -3.70 48.85 9.66
C ILE A 475 -5.19 48.51 9.66
N VAL A 476 -6.03 49.50 9.33
CA VAL A 476 -7.46 49.34 9.11
C VAL A 476 -7.74 49.52 7.61
N VAL A 477 -8.57 48.64 7.04
CA VAL A 477 -8.99 48.62 5.63
C VAL A 477 -10.51 48.61 5.56
N SER A 478 -11.11 49.45 4.70
CA SER A 478 -12.55 49.43 4.44
C SER A 478 -12.94 49.99 3.05
N HIS A 479 -14.19 49.72 2.64
CA HIS A 479 -14.82 50.25 1.43
C HIS A 479 -16.34 50.45 1.65
N PRO A 480 -16.95 51.60 1.30
CA PRO A 480 -18.38 51.87 1.56
C PRO A 480 -19.36 50.85 1.00
N ALA A 481 -19.08 50.27 -0.18
CA ALA A 481 -19.93 49.22 -0.77
C ALA A 481 -19.71 47.82 -0.17
N VAL A 482 -18.80 47.67 0.80
CA VAL A 482 -18.52 46.42 1.51
C VAL A 482 -18.79 46.63 3.02
N PRO A 483 -20.07 46.71 3.45
CA PRO A 483 -20.43 46.96 4.84
C PRO A 483 -20.14 45.77 5.76
N ASN A 484 -20.14 44.55 5.20
CA ASN A 484 -19.80 43.30 5.88
C ASN A 484 -18.59 42.66 5.16
N PRO A 485 -17.35 43.14 5.41
CA PRO A 485 -16.16 42.56 4.79
C PRO A 485 -15.88 41.16 5.33
N VAL A 486 -15.48 40.24 4.44
CA VAL A 486 -15.10 38.86 4.81
C VAL A 486 -13.62 38.59 4.57
N ALA A 487 -12.99 39.29 3.61
CA ALA A 487 -11.58 39.11 3.30
C ALA A 487 -10.92 40.37 2.72
N VAL A 488 -9.59 40.44 2.88
CA VAL A 488 -8.70 41.43 2.29
C VAL A 488 -7.57 40.71 1.56
N ARG A 489 -7.07 41.34 0.49
CA ARG A 489 -5.86 40.94 -0.22
C ARG A 489 -4.94 42.14 -0.38
N TYR A 490 -3.63 41.90 -0.36
CA TYR A 490 -2.62 42.92 -0.62
C TYR A 490 -1.63 42.43 -1.67
N GLY A 491 -1.39 43.22 -2.71
CA GLY A 491 -0.44 42.88 -3.78
C GLY A 491 -0.79 41.61 -4.56
N TRP A 492 -2.08 41.22 -4.56
CA TRP A 492 -2.57 40.03 -5.25
C TRP A 492 -2.83 40.34 -6.73
N ALA A 493 -1.74 40.45 -7.49
CA ALA A 493 -1.71 40.77 -8.91
C ALA A 493 -0.40 40.27 -9.54
N ASP A 494 -0.36 40.10 -10.85
CA ASP A 494 0.88 39.72 -11.56
C ASP A 494 1.96 40.80 -11.39
N TYR A 495 1.56 42.06 -11.58
CA TYR A 495 2.34 43.25 -11.24
C TYR A 495 1.72 44.02 -10.06
N PRO A 496 2.13 43.75 -8.80
CA PRO A 496 1.61 44.47 -7.64
C PRO A 496 2.16 45.89 -7.53
N THR A 497 1.29 46.85 -7.25
CA THR A 497 1.60 48.28 -7.06
C THR A 497 1.66 48.70 -5.58
N GLY A 498 1.87 47.74 -4.68
CA GLY A 498 1.72 47.90 -3.23
C GLY A 498 2.74 48.86 -2.59
N THR A 499 2.26 49.71 -1.67
CA THR A 499 3.02 50.82 -1.06
C THR A 499 3.34 50.63 0.43
N LEU A 500 3.02 49.49 1.03
CA LEU A 500 3.32 49.18 2.44
C LEU A 500 4.76 48.68 2.60
N TRP A 501 5.53 49.31 3.49
CA TRP A 501 6.93 48.97 3.80
C TRP A 501 7.18 48.99 5.32
N SER A 502 8.26 48.36 5.78
CA SER A 502 8.80 48.64 7.12
C SER A 502 9.55 49.98 7.14
N SER A 503 9.65 50.61 8.31
CA SER A 503 10.51 51.75 8.61
C SER A 503 11.94 51.53 8.10
N ASN A 504 12.40 50.27 8.20
CA ASN A 504 13.74 49.83 7.86
C ASN A 504 13.94 49.59 6.35
N GLY A 505 12.95 49.91 5.51
CA GLY A 505 13.10 49.93 4.05
C GLY A 505 12.95 48.57 3.36
N LEU A 506 12.13 47.66 3.92
CA LEU A 506 11.72 46.42 3.26
C LEU A 506 10.24 46.48 2.85
N PRO A 507 9.87 46.11 1.61
CA PRO A 507 8.47 46.10 1.18
C PRO A 507 7.71 44.94 1.83
N ALA A 508 6.44 45.15 2.19
CA ALA A 508 5.59 44.08 2.72
C ALA A 508 5.35 42.97 1.68
N SER A 509 5.29 41.72 2.14
CA SER A 509 4.90 40.60 1.26
C SER A 509 3.44 40.77 0.80
N PRO A 510 3.11 40.43 -0.46
CA PRO A 510 1.75 40.12 -0.86
C PRO A 510 1.14 39.02 0.03
N PHE A 511 -0.17 39.08 0.23
CA PHE A 511 -0.95 38.08 0.97
C PHE A 511 -2.44 38.14 0.61
N ARG A 512 -3.17 37.12 1.04
CA ARG A 512 -4.63 37.03 1.05
C ARG A 512 -5.11 36.56 2.43
N THR A 513 -6.31 36.94 2.84
CA THR A 513 -6.93 36.45 4.09
C THR A 513 -8.03 35.42 3.85
N ASP A 514 -8.48 35.24 2.61
CA ASP A 514 -9.52 34.28 2.24
C ASP A 514 -8.98 32.85 2.03
N THR A 515 -9.90 31.89 2.09
CA THR A 515 -9.71 30.49 1.71
C THR A 515 -10.47 30.15 0.41
N PHE A 516 -10.64 31.12 -0.50
CA PHE A 516 -11.27 30.84 -1.80
C PHE A 516 -10.34 30.00 -2.70
N PRO A 517 -10.87 29.23 -3.67
CA PRO A 517 -10.04 28.43 -4.57
C PRO A 517 -8.94 29.25 -5.26
N LEU A 518 -7.80 28.63 -5.54
CA LEU A 518 -6.70 29.24 -6.30
C LEU A 518 -6.92 28.97 -7.80
N THR A 519 -6.51 29.86 -8.71
CA THR A 519 -6.66 29.63 -10.16
C THR A 519 -5.72 28.59 -10.72
N THR A 520 -4.61 28.32 -10.02
CA THR A 520 -3.71 27.19 -10.32
C THR A 520 -3.99 25.96 -9.46
N GLU A 521 -4.99 26.02 -8.58
CA GLU A 521 -5.60 24.79 -8.05
C GLU A 521 -6.13 24.02 -9.25
N PRO A 522 -5.71 22.75 -9.45
CA PRO A 522 -6.38 21.91 -10.43
C PRO A 522 -7.89 21.97 -10.17
N ALA A 523 -8.67 22.12 -11.25
CA ALA A 523 -10.10 21.90 -11.17
C ALA A 523 -10.34 20.57 -10.46
N SER A 524 -11.38 20.49 -9.63
CA SER A 524 -11.49 19.39 -8.68
C SER A 524 -11.82 18.07 -9.37
N ASP A 525 -10.77 17.37 -9.80
CA ASP A 525 -10.74 15.95 -10.19
C ASP A 525 -11.00 15.02 -8.98
N LEU A 526 -11.71 15.55 -7.97
CA LEU A 526 -12.19 14.88 -6.78
C LEU A 526 -13.54 14.24 -7.10
N ALA A 527 -13.48 13.20 -7.94
CA ALA A 527 -14.42 12.10 -7.82
C ALA A 527 -14.40 11.55 -6.38
N PRO A 528 -15.51 10.97 -5.88
CA PRO A 528 -15.53 10.30 -4.60
C PRO A 528 -14.45 9.25 -4.43
N ILE A 529 -13.87 9.26 -3.24
CA ILE A 529 -13.26 8.08 -2.62
C ILE A 529 -14.10 7.86 -1.34
N ALA A 530 -14.50 6.66 -0.96
CA ALA A 530 -14.02 5.36 -1.43
C ALA A 530 -15.06 4.57 -2.25
N GLY A 531 -14.51 3.62 -3.01
CA GLY A 531 -15.21 2.48 -3.57
C GLY A 531 -14.45 1.94 -4.75
N LEU A 532 -14.25 2.79 -5.77
CA LEU A 532 -13.11 2.76 -6.70
C LEU A 532 -12.89 4.12 -7.39
N GLY A 533 -13.93 4.85 -7.81
CA GLY A 533 -13.77 6.28 -8.16
C GLY A 533 -14.98 6.90 -8.86
N THR A 534 -15.00 6.88 -10.20
CA THR A 534 -16.25 7.05 -10.98
C THR A 534 -16.59 5.79 -11.73
N ALA A 535 -17.79 5.24 -11.51
CA ALA A 535 -18.29 4.18 -12.36
C ALA A 535 -18.76 4.71 -13.71
N LEU A 536 -18.65 3.87 -14.74
CA LEU A 536 -19.26 4.13 -16.04
C LEU A 536 -20.69 3.58 -16.05
N THR A 537 -21.69 4.45 -16.20
CA THR A 537 -23.11 4.09 -16.31
C THR A 537 -23.52 3.90 -17.76
N PHE A 538 -24.32 2.86 -17.99
CA PHE A 538 -24.86 2.45 -19.28
C PHE A 538 -26.40 2.45 -19.20
N ASP A 539 -27.05 3.07 -20.18
CA ASP A 539 -28.50 3.24 -20.30
C ASP A 539 -29.20 2.02 -20.94
N GLY A 540 -28.47 1.27 -21.76
CA GLY A 540 -28.96 0.22 -22.65
C GLY A 540 -28.49 0.35 -24.10
N GLU A 541 -27.73 1.40 -24.45
CA GLU A 541 -27.18 1.63 -25.80
C GLU A 541 -25.68 2.00 -25.79
N GLY A 542 -25.17 2.56 -24.68
CA GLY A 542 -23.74 2.85 -24.52
C GLY A 542 -22.83 1.62 -24.42
N HIS A 543 -21.56 1.73 -24.84
CA HIS A 543 -20.49 0.76 -24.56
C HIS A 543 -19.08 1.37 -24.68
N VAL A 544 -18.06 0.68 -24.18
CA VAL A 544 -16.64 0.95 -24.47
C VAL A 544 -16.15 -0.04 -25.53
N GLU A 545 -15.50 0.48 -26.57
CA GLU A 545 -14.82 -0.29 -27.61
C GLU A 545 -13.30 -0.29 -27.34
N ILE A 546 -12.68 -1.46 -27.28
CA ILE A 546 -11.25 -1.64 -27.01
C ILE A 546 -10.57 -2.13 -28.29
N GLY A 547 -9.55 -1.40 -28.75
CA GLY A 547 -8.93 -1.61 -30.08
C GLY A 547 -8.13 -2.91 -30.25
N GLN A 548 -7.72 -3.56 -29.16
CA GLN A 548 -7.07 -4.88 -29.16
C GLN A 548 -7.65 -5.77 -28.05
N PRO A 549 -7.79 -7.10 -28.27
CA PRO A 549 -8.27 -7.99 -27.23
C PRO A 549 -7.27 -8.06 -26.05
N PRO A 550 -7.71 -7.94 -24.78
CA PRO A 550 -6.83 -7.87 -23.60
C PRO A 550 -6.28 -9.24 -23.14
N PHE A 551 -5.95 -10.11 -24.08
CA PHE A 551 -5.44 -11.47 -23.86
C PHE A 551 -4.06 -11.61 -24.52
N ALA A 552 -3.12 -12.32 -23.89
CA ALA A 552 -1.69 -12.25 -24.24
C ALA A 552 -1.26 -12.95 -25.55
N GLY A 553 -2.19 -13.15 -26.49
CA GLY A 553 -2.11 -14.24 -27.48
C GLY A 553 -2.33 -15.63 -26.86
N THR A 554 -2.47 -15.71 -25.53
CA THR A 554 -2.86 -16.89 -24.78
C THR A 554 -4.27 -16.74 -24.22
N ASN A 555 -4.97 -17.88 -24.19
CA ASN A 555 -6.39 -18.06 -23.89
C ASN A 555 -6.62 -19.40 -23.14
N ALA A 556 -5.53 -19.95 -22.60
CA ALA A 556 -5.49 -21.21 -21.88
C ALA A 556 -5.82 -21.00 -20.39
N ASP A 557 -5.23 -19.98 -19.77
CA ASP A 557 -5.57 -19.51 -18.43
C ASP A 557 -5.77 -17.99 -18.48
N PHE A 558 -6.74 -17.48 -17.74
CA PHE A 558 -7.01 -16.04 -17.62
C PHE A 558 -7.77 -15.74 -16.34
N THR A 559 -7.86 -14.47 -15.95
CA THR A 559 -8.89 -14.01 -15.02
C THR A 559 -9.49 -12.69 -15.52
N ILE A 560 -10.81 -12.59 -15.54
CA ILE A 560 -11.54 -11.33 -15.76
C ILE A 560 -12.13 -10.92 -14.40
N GLU A 561 -11.81 -9.74 -13.89
CA GLU A 561 -12.33 -9.22 -12.62
C GLU A 561 -13.03 -7.87 -12.88
N LEU A 562 -14.23 -7.65 -12.33
CA LEU A 562 -14.94 -6.37 -12.42
C LEU A 562 -16.00 -6.13 -11.35
N TRP A 563 -16.33 -4.87 -11.09
CA TRP A 563 -17.54 -4.49 -10.34
C TRP A 563 -18.69 -4.17 -11.30
N ALA A 564 -19.89 -4.64 -10.98
CA ALA A 564 -21.11 -4.35 -11.73
C ALA A 564 -22.28 -4.03 -10.78
N LYS A 565 -23.10 -3.05 -11.17
CA LYS A 565 -24.37 -2.72 -10.52
C LYS A 565 -25.49 -2.74 -11.56
N ASN A 566 -26.36 -3.73 -11.50
CA ASN A 566 -27.49 -3.86 -12.41
C ASN A 566 -28.63 -2.89 -12.03
N ALA A 567 -29.11 -2.09 -12.99
CA ALA A 567 -30.28 -1.21 -12.78
C ALA A 567 -31.61 -1.96 -12.98
N VAL A 568 -31.58 -3.13 -13.62
CA VAL A 568 -32.73 -3.99 -13.90
C VAL A 568 -32.49 -5.41 -13.38
N LEU A 569 -33.58 -6.14 -13.12
CA LEU A 569 -33.57 -7.55 -12.76
C LEU A 569 -34.87 -8.15 -13.32
N ASN A 570 -34.77 -9.24 -14.09
CA ASN A 570 -35.89 -10.02 -14.59
C ASN A 570 -36.86 -9.25 -15.53
N ASP A 571 -36.35 -8.34 -16.38
CA ASP A 571 -37.15 -7.58 -17.35
C ASP A 571 -37.37 -8.30 -18.70
N GLY A 572 -36.92 -9.55 -18.82
CA GLY A 572 -37.07 -10.38 -20.02
C GLY A 572 -35.95 -10.22 -21.06
N LEU A 573 -34.91 -9.43 -20.80
CA LEU A 573 -33.81 -9.19 -21.73
C LEU A 573 -32.45 -9.72 -21.23
N PHE A 574 -31.52 -9.97 -22.16
CA PHE A 574 -30.11 -10.22 -21.85
C PHE A 574 -29.35 -8.90 -21.86
N HIS A 575 -28.62 -8.58 -20.78
CA HIS A 575 -27.78 -7.40 -20.69
C HIS A 575 -26.30 -7.76 -20.73
N GLY A 576 -25.61 -7.35 -21.80
CA GLY A 576 -24.23 -7.75 -22.08
C GLY A 576 -23.23 -6.89 -21.30
N LEU A 577 -22.47 -7.51 -20.41
CA LEU A 577 -21.61 -6.83 -19.45
C LEU A 577 -20.19 -6.62 -19.97
N ILE A 578 -19.60 -7.65 -20.57
CA ILE A 578 -18.27 -7.62 -21.19
C ILE A 578 -18.19 -8.73 -22.25
N GLY A 579 -17.53 -8.50 -23.39
CA GLY A 579 -17.38 -9.53 -24.42
C GLY A 579 -17.19 -9.04 -25.85
N ARG A 580 -17.06 -9.98 -26.81
CA ARG A 580 -16.96 -9.71 -28.26
C ARG A 580 -17.42 -10.94 -29.07
N GLU A 581 -18.13 -10.69 -30.15
CA GLU A 581 -18.65 -11.70 -31.08
C GLU A 581 -18.17 -11.39 -32.50
N ALA A 582 -17.56 -12.37 -33.16
CA ALA A 582 -17.05 -12.28 -34.52
C ALA A 582 -18.10 -12.71 -35.56
N PRO A 583 -18.00 -12.25 -36.83
CA PRO A 583 -18.94 -12.62 -37.89
C PRO A 583 -19.05 -14.13 -38.12
N THR A 584 -20.29 -14.58 -38.38
CA THR A 584 -20.77 -15.98 -38.41
C THR A 584 -19.96 -16.94 -39.29
N GLY A 585 -19.27 -16.42 -40.32
CA GLY A 585 -18.58 -17.24 -41.31
C GLY A 585 -17.21 -17.80 -40.89
N THR A 586 -16.66 -17.39 -39.75
CA THR A 586 -15.23 -17.64 -39.43
C THR A 586 -14.93 -19.00 -38.79
N LEU A 587 -15.90 -19.61 -38.08
CA LEU A 587 -15.66 -20.81 -37.25
C LEU A 587 -16.71 -21.94 -37.42
N GLY A 588 -17.72 -21.76 -38.27
CA GLY A 588 -18.86 -22.69 -38.37
C GLY A 588 -19.87 -22.60 -37.20
N VAL A 589 -19.62 -21.72 -36.23
CA VAL A 589 -20.51 -21.30 -35.14
C VAL A 589 -20.32 -19.79 -34.89
N ASP A 590 -21.23 -19.15 -34.15
CA ASP A 590 -21.11 -17.76 -33.70
C ASP A 590 -19.83 -17.57 -32.87
N GLY A 591 -18.82 -16.88 -33.42
CA GLY A 591 -17.48 -16.82 -32.82
C GLY A 591 -17.40 -15.92 -31.59
N ARG A 592 -17.67 -16.44 -30.40
CA ARG A 592 -17.65 -15.66 -29.14
C ARG A 592 -16.33 -15.76 -28.38
N SER A 593 -15.76 -14.58 -28.12
CA SER A 593 -14.74 -14.39 -27.08
C SER A 593 -15.36 -14.65 -25.69
N PRO A 594 -14.57 -14.89 -24.62
CA PRO A 594 -15.10 -14.95 -23.25
C PRO A 594 -15.98 -13.73 -22.97
N SER A 595 -17.24 -13.98 -22.62
CA SER A 595 -18.28 -12.96 -22.50
C SER A 595 -19.22 -13.24 -21.31
N LEU A 596 -19.75 -12.18 -20.69
CA LEU A 596 -20.69 -12.25 -19.57
C LEU A 596 -21.96 -11.41 -19.83
N TRP A 597 -23.10 -11.89 -19.34
CA TRP A 597 -24.40 -11.20 -19.35
C TRP A 597 -25.15 -11.38 -18.03
N LEU A 598 -26.01 -10.43 -17.69
CA LEU A 598 -27.17 -10.68 -16.81
C LEU A 598 -28.26 -11.41 -17.63
N ALA A 599 -28.85 -12.44 -17.04
CA ALA A 599 -29.87 -13.28 -17.66
C ALA A 599 -31.32 -12.76 -17.47
N PRO A 600 -32.28 -13.16 -18.33
CA PRO A 600 -33.60 -12.51 -18.42
C PRO A 600 -34.58 -12.64 -17.26
N ALA A 601 -34.40 -13.57 -16.31
CA ALA A 601 -35.52 -14.09 -15.52
C ALA A 601 -35.28 -14.37 -14.01
N ASP A 602 -34.05 -14.57 -13.56
CA ASP A 602 -33.74 -15.07 -12.20
C ASP A 602 -32.52 -14.38 -11.53
N GLY A 603 -31.99 -13.31 -12.12
CA GLY A 603 -30.73 -12.71 -11.69
C GLY A 603 -29.47 -13.56 -11.95
N SER A 604 -29.54 -14.61 -12.78
CA SER A 604 -28.36 -15.40 -13.15
C SER A 604 -27.29 -14.54 -13.84
N LEU A 605 -26.03 -14.80 -13.51
CA LEU A 605 -24.91 -14.46 -14.38
C LEU A 605 -24.78 -15.55 -15.45
N HIS A 606 -24.91 -15.17 -16.71
CA HIS A 606 -24.67 -16.04 -17.87
C HIS A 606 -23.25 -15.83 -18.40
N TYR A 607 -22.51 -16.91 -18.61
CA TYR A 607 -21.21 -16.89 -19.28
C TYR A 607 -21.29 -17.62 -20.62
N ASP A 608 -20.53 -17.19 -21.62
CA ASP A 608 -20.33 -17.88 -22.90
C ASP A 608 -18.87 -17.74 -23.36
N SER A 609 -18.39 -18.76 -24.05
CA SER A 609 -17.05 -18.82 -24.63
C SER A 609 -17.00 -19.93 -25.67
N VAL A 610 -16.49 -19.66 -26.87
CA VAL A 610 -16.28 -20.68 -27.89
C VAL A 610 -14.92 -21.33 -27.71
N ALA A 611 -14.81 -22.65 -27.88
CA ALA A 611 -13.53 -23.34 -27.93
C ALA A 611 -12.85 -23.09 -29.28
N ARG A 612 -11.52 -22.91 -29.30
CA ARG A 612 -10.77 -22.64 -30.55
C ARG A 612 -10.92 -23.74 -31.63
N ALA A 613 -11.29 -24.95 -31.24
CA ALA A 613 -11.55 -26.09 -32.13
C ALA A 613 -13.04 -26.27 -32.51
N GLY A 614 -13.92 -25.34 -32.12
CA GLY A 614 -15.38 -25.46 -32.25
C GLY A 614 -16.04 -26.00 -30.98
N GLY A 615 -17.30 -25.60 -30.75
CA GLY A 615 -18.10 -25.92 -29.56
C GLY A 615 -18.19 -24.77 -28.55
N HIS A 616 -19.33 -24.63 -27.88
CA HIS A 616 -19.57 -23.62 -26.84
C HIS A 616 -19.36 -24.20 -25.43
N ALA A 617 -18.78 -23.38 -24.55
CA ALA A 617 -18.80 -23.56 -23.11
C ALA A 617 -19.52 -22.35 -22.48
N SER A 618 -20.84 -22.49 -22.36
CA SER A 618 -21.74 -21.51 -21.78
C SER A 618 -22.53 -22.09 -20.60
N GLY A 619 -23.22 -21.22 -19.85
CA GLY A 619 -24.06 -21.65 -18.73
C GLY A 619 -24.44 -20.53 -17.78
N TYR A 620 -25.21 -20.89 -16.75
CA TYR A 620 -25.81 -19.97 -15.80
C TYR A 620 -25.34 -20.21 -14.36
N LEU A 621 -25.36 -19.14 -13.58
CA LEU A 621 -25.07 -19.10 -12.14
C LEU A 621 -26.29 -18.47 -11.43
N PRO A 622 -27.28 -19.28 -10.99
CA PRO A 622 -28.52 -18.79 -10.38
C PRO A 622 -28.30 -17.90 -9.16
N GLY A 623 -29.11 -16.85 -9.04
CA GLY A 623 -29.07 -15.92 -7.89
C GLY A 623 -27.76 -15.14 -7.74
N PHE A 624 -27.00 -14.95 -8.82
CA PHE A 624 -25.75 -14.17 -8.78
C PHE A 624 -26.02 -12.69 -8.48
N PHE A 625 -27.02 -12.09 -9.13
CA PHE A 625 -27.59 -10.80 -8.73
C PHE A 625 -28.85 -11.04 -7.89
N GLN A 626 -28.86 -10.57 -6.64
CA GLN A 626 -29.95 -10.81 -5.67
C GLN A 626 -30.93 -9.63 -5.53
N GLY A 627 -30.80 -8.61 -6.38
CA GLY A 627 -31.60 -7.39 -6.35
C GLY A 627 -31.17 -6.45 -7.47
N VAL A 628 -31.78 -5.27 -7.52
CA VAL A 628 -31.32 -4.14 -8.36
C VAL A 628 -30.48 -3.17 -7.54
N ASN A 629 -29.74 -2.29 -8.22
CA ASN A 629 -28.98 -1.18 -7.64
C ASN A 629 -28.02 -1.57 -6.51
N SER A 630 -27.53 -2.82 -6.55
CA SER A 630 -26.60 -3.39 -5.58
C SER A 630 -25.28 -3.72 -6.29
N TRP A 631 -24.17 -3.18 -5.79
CA TRP A 631 -22.83 -3.45 -6.33
C TRP A 631 -22.41 -4.90 -6.06
N VAL A 632 -21.85 -5.55 -7.08
CA VAL A 632 -21.35 -6.93 -7.03
C VAL A 632 -19.98 -7.02 -7.71
N HIS A 633 -18.96 -7.49 -7.01
CA HIS A 633 -17.69 -7.88 -7.62
C HIS A 633 -17.82 -9.26 -8.27
N ILE A 634 -17.32 -9.39 -9.49
CA ILE A 634 -17.33 -10.59 -10.31
C ILE A 634 -15.89 -10.92 -10.67
N ALA A 635 -15.40 -12.11 -10.29
CA ALA A 635 -14.17 -12.64 -10.89
C ALA A 635 -14.45 -13.97 -11.58
N TRP A 636 -14.10 -14.04 -12.86
CA TRP A 636 -14.15 -15.25 -13.68
C TRP A 636 -12.72 -15.71 -13.96
N VAL A 637 -12.27 -16.69 -13.18
CA VAL A 637 -10.95 -17.32 -13.29
C VAL A 637 -11.08 -18.54 -14.23
N LYS A 638 -10.20 -18.64 -15.22
CA LYS A 638 -9.98 -19.86 -16.01
C LYS A 638 -8.63 -20.47 -15.61
N GLU A 639 -8.68 -21.75 -15.26
CA GLU A 639 -7.51 -22.56 -14.89
C GLU A 639 -7.64 -23.96 -15.52
N GLY A 640 -6.80 -24.25 -16.51
CA GLY A 640 -6.84 -25.49 -17.28
C GLY A 640 -8.22 -25.77 -17.87
N ALA A 641 -8.81 -26.91 -17.51
CA ALA A 641 -10.15 -27.34 -17.94
C ALA A 641 -11.29 -26.85 -17.03
N SER A 642 -11.05 -25.88 -16.14
CA SER A 642 -12.04 -25.35 -15.21
C SER A 642 -12.22 -23.83 -15.30
N TYR A 643 -13.47 -23.38 -15.14
CA TYR A 643 -13.82 -22.02 -14.77
C TYR A 643 -14.21 -21.98 -13.30
N ARG A 644 -13.69 -21.01 -12.53
CA ARG A 644 -14.08 -20.68 -11.16
C ARG A 644 -14.69 -19.27 -11.15
N PHE A 645 -15.89 -19.13 -10.60
CA PHE A 645 -16.61 -17.85 -10.53
C PHE A 645 -16.74 -17.38 -9.09
N TYR A 646 -16.35 -16.13 -8.84
CA TYR A 646 -16.40 -15.49 -7.54
C TYR A 646 -17.38 -14.33 -7.54
N ARG A 647 -18.08 -14.16 -6.43
CA ARG A 647 -18.99 -13.05 -6.14
C ARG A 647 -18.57 -12.37 -4.84
N ASN A 648 -18.26 -11.08 -4.87
CA ASN A 648 -17.74 -10.34 -3.71
C ASN A 648 -16.55 -11.06 -3.05
N GLY A 649 -15.66 -11.65 -3.86
CA GLY A 649 -14.49 -12.40 -3.43
C GLY A 649 -14.75 -13.86 -2.99
N ASN A 650 -16.00 -14.30 -2.88
CA ASN A 650 -16.36 -15.66 -2.45
C ASN A 650 -16.66 -16.56 -3.66
N LEU A 651 -16.13 -17.79 -3.69
CA LEU A 651 -16.40 -18.74 -4.77
C LEU A 651 -17.88 -19.15 -4.77
N VAL A 652 -18.59 -18.91 -5.88
CA VAL A 652 -20.02 -19.28 -6.04
C VAL A 652 -20.26 -20.40 -7.05
N GLY A 653 -19.23 -20.82 -7.81
CA GLY A 653 -19.35 -22.00 -8.63
C GLY A 653 -18.12 -22.34 -9.45
N THR A 654 -17.95 -23.63 -9.72
CA THR A 654 -17.01 -24.17 -10.70
C THR A 654 -17.79 -24.72 -11.90
N ARG A 655 -17.23 -24.63 -13.11
CA ARG A 655 -17.80 -25.14 -14.37
C ARG A 655 -16.70 -25.70 -15.26
N PRO A 656 -16.99 -26.64 -16.18
CA PRO A 656 -16.02 -27.05 -17.21
C PRO A 656 -15.63 -25.88 -18.12
N ALA A 657 -14.37 -25.82 -18.53
CA ALA A 657 -13.82 -24.86 -19.47
C ALA A 657 -13.14 -25.56 -20.67
N PRO A 658 -13.15 -24.97 -21.87
CA PRO A 658 -12.43 -25.50 -23.02
C PRO A 658 -10.92 -25.29 -22.82
N ALA A 659 -10.08 -26.14 -23.42
CA ALA A 659 -8.62 -26.03 -23.27
C ALA A 659 -8.05 -24.67 -23.76
N GLN A 660 -8.63 -24.11 -24.82
CA GLN A 660 -8.35 -22.75 -25.31
C GLN A 660 -9.66 -22.06 -25.77
N CYS A 661 -9.92 -20.86 -25.28
CA CYS A 661 -11.06 -20.04 -25.71
C CYS A 661 -10.72 -19.29 -27.00
N TYR A 662 -11.64 -19.23 -27.97
CA TYR A 662 -11.54 -18.29 -29.08
C TYR A 662 -11.49 -16.85 -28.53
N VAL A 663 -10.75 -15.97 -29.20
CA VAL A 663 -10.67 -14.53 -28.91
C VAL A 663 -10.64 -13.82 -30.26
N ASP A 664 -11.50 -12.82 -30.44
CA ASP A 664 -11.60 -12.03 -31.65
C ASP A 664 -10.42 -11.03 -31.75
N PRO A 665 -9.58 -11.09 -32.81
CA PRO A 665 -8.47 -10.15 -32.98
C PRO A 665 -8.91 -8.71 -33.30
N SER A 666 -10.19 -8.47 -33.63
CA SER A 666 -10.72 -7.16 -33.99
C SER A 666 -11.00 -6.23 -32.80
N GLY A 667 -10.85 -6.71 -31.57
CA GLY A 667 -11.01 -5.91 -30.35
C GLY A 667 -11.84 -6.60 -29.26
N TYR A 668 -12.29 -5.81 -28.29
CA TYR A 668 -13.12 -6.27 -27.17
C TYR A 668 -14.08 -5.16 -26.74
N ASN A 669 -15.11 -5.45 -25.93
CA ASN A 669 -16.03 -4.41 -25.44
C ASN A 669 -16.36 -4.57 -23.94
N ILE A 670 -16.66 -3.45 -23.28
CA ILE A 670 -17.21 -3.36 -21.92
C ILE A 670 -18.56 -2.63 -22.01
N GLY A 671 -19.55 -3.04 -21.20
CA GLY A 671 -20.93 -2.55 -21.30
C GLY A 671 -21.70 -3.13 -22.51
N ARG A 672 -21.12 -4.10 -23.22
CA ARG A 672 -21.74 -4.79 -24.35
C ARG A 672 -21.16 -6.19 -24.54
N ALA A 673 -22.02 -7.13 -24.90
CA ALA A 673 -21.64 -8.45 -25.41
C ALA A 673 -22.62 -8.89 -26.51
N ALA A 674 -22.08 -9.26 -27.68
CA ALA A 674 -22.84 -9.49 -28.91
C ALA A 674 -23.73 -8.27 -29.30
N LYS A 675 -25.05 -8.47 -29.35
CA LYS A 675 -26.08 -7.44 -29.62
C LYS A 675 -26.73 -6.88 -28.35
N SER A 676 -26.33 -7.37 -27.18
CA SER A 676 -26.86 -6.94 -25.88
C SER A 676 -25.94 -5.92 -25.22
N PHE A 677 -26.54 -4.94 -24.57
CA PHE A 677 -25.86 -3.85 -23.86
C PHE A 677 -26.15 -3.92 -22.36
N TRP A 678 -25.25 -3.39 -21.54
CA TRP A 678 -25.43 -3.30 -20.09
C TRP A 678 -26.45 -2.21 -19.74
N LYS A 679 -27.09 -2.36 -18.58
CA LYS A 679 -28.03 -1.38 -18.05
C LYS A 679 -27.83 -1.23 -16.54
N GLY A 680 -27.24 -0.09 -16.16
CA GLY A 680 -26.65 0.15 -14.85
C GLY A 680 -25.16 0.47 -14.95
N SER A 681 -24.43 0.30 -13.86
CA SER A 681 -23.05 0.78 -13.70
C SER A 681 -22.03 -0.35 -13.83
N VAL A 682 -20.83 -0.04 -14.31
CA VAL A 682 -19.62 -0.89 -14.24
C VAL A 682 -18.48 -0.05 -13.68
N ASP A 683 -17.68 -0.64 -12.80
CA ASP A 683 -16.52 -0.03 -12.16
C ASP A 683 -15.36 -1.05 -12.21
N LEU A 684 -14.12 -0.56 -12.28
CA LEU A 684 -12.85 -1.31 -12.35
C LEU A 684 -12.91 -2.62 -13.14
N VAL A 685 -12.58 -2.62 -14.43
CA VAL A 685 -12.44 -3.86 -15.23
C VAL A 685 -10.97 -4.25 -15.37
N ARG A 686 -10.63 -5.49 -15.01
CA ARG A 686 -9.30 -6.08 -15.16
C ARG A 686 -9.33 -7.35 -15.98
N VAL A 687 -8.25 -7.57 -16.73
CA VAL A 687 -7.98 -8.85 -17.39
C VAL A 687 -6.54 -9.27 -17.12
N TRP A 688 -6.38 -10.54 -16.72
CA TRP A 688 -5.10 -11.19 -16.45
C TRP A 688 -4.90 -12.37 -17.41
N CYS A 689 -3.67 -12.63 -17.85
CA CYS A 689 -3.29 -13.84 -18.60
C CYS A 689 -2.88 -15.01 -17.69
N ALA A 690 -3.45 -15.08 -16.49
CA ALA A 690 -3.16 -16.06 -15.46
C ALA A 690 -4.40 -16.34 -14.60
N ALA A 691 -4.47 -17.52 -14.00
CA ALA A 691 -5.46 -17.84 -12.98
C ALA A 691 -5.11 -17.17 -11.65
N ARG A 692 -6.05 -16.44 -11.05
CA ARG A 692 -5.88 -15.76 -9.74
C ARG A 692 -6.35 -16.69 -8.59
N THR A 693 -5.70 -16.57 -7.42
CA THR A 693 -6.11 -17.33 -6.22
C THR A 693 -7.30 -16.66 -5.51
N PRO A 694 -8.06 -17.39 -4.66
CA PRO A 694 -9.15 -16.80 -3.87
C PRO A 694 -8.71 -15.64 -2.96
N GLU A 695 -7.46 -15.64 -2.51
CA GLU A 695 -6.84 -14.55 -1.73
C GLU A 695 -6.60 -13.35 -2.63
N GLN A 696 -5.89 -13.54 -3.75
CA GLN A 696 -5.62 -12.48 -4.73
C GLN A 696 -6.89 -11.79 -5.25
N VAL A 697 -7.98 -12.54 -5.45
CA VAL A 697 -9.30 -11.99 -5.85
C VAL A 697 -9.97 -11.21 -4.72
N ARG A 698 -9.76 -11.58 -3.45
CA ARG A 698 -10.32 -10.85 -2.28
C ARG A 698 -9.51 -9.62 -1.91
N ASP A 699 -8.19 -9.70 -2.00
CA ASP A 699 -7.26 -8.70 -1.47
C ASP A 699 -7.13 -7.49 -2.42
N ASP A 700 -7.15 -7.71 -3.74
CA ASP A 700 -6.97 -6.64 -4.73
C ASP A 700 -8.28 -6.05 -5.29
N MET A 701 -9.47 -6.60 -4.97
CA MET A 701 -10.75 -6.17 -5.60
C MET A 701 -11.21 -4.74 -5.25
N TYR A 702 -10.67 -4.12 -4.19
CA TYR A 702 -10.93 -2.71 -3.82
C TYR A 702 -9.71 -1.79 -4.02
N ARG A 703 -8.65 -2.28 -4.68
CA ARG A 703 -7.31 -1.65 -4.65
C ARG A 703 -6.84 -1.33 -6.06
N HIS A 704 -6.58 -0.06 -6.39
CA HIS A 704 -5.93 0.27 -7.67
C HIS A 704 -4.54 -0.37 -7.74
N LEU A 705 -4.24 -0.98 -8.88
CA LEU A 705 -2.97 -1.65 -9.16
C LEU A 705 -1.94 -0.67 -9.74
N VAL A 706 -0.67 -0.98 -9.58
CA VAL A 706 0.46 -0.19 -10.10
C VAL A 706 0.61 -0.36 -11.62
N GLY A 707 -0.02 -1.39 -12.20
CA GLY A 707 -0.09 -1.66 -13.63
C GLY A 707 1.02 -2.58 -14.14
N ASN A 708 1.96 -2.98 -13.27
CA ASN A 708 3.12 -3.82 -13.56
C ASN A 708 3.04 -5.23 -12.94
N GLU A 709 1.89 -5.58 -12.36
CA GLU A 709 1.67 -6.85 -11.69
C GLU A 709 1.80 -8.04 -12.64
N ALA A 710 2.40 -9.12 -12.15
CA ALA A 710 2.71 -10.30 -12.96
C ALA A 710 1.42 -10.90 -13.58
N GLY A 711 1.33 -10.82 -14.91
CA GLY A 711 0.20 -11.34 -15.68
C GLY A 711 -0.97 -10.37 -15.89
N LEU A 712 -0.90 -9.11 -15.42
CA LEU A 712 -1.93 -8.10 -15.70
C LEU A 712 -1.85 -7.64 -17.16
N MET A 713 -2.95 -7.76 -17.90
CA MET A 713 -3.03 -7.43 -19.34
C MET A 713 -3.74 -6.12 -19.63
N ALA A 714 -4.72 -5.76 -18.79
CA ALA A 714 -5.43 -4.48 -18.83
C ALA A 714 -6.08 -4.20 -17.46
N SER A 715 -6.19 -2.93 -17.09
CA SER A 715 -6.91 -2.47 -15.90
C SER A 715 -7.51 -1.08 -16.13
N TRP A 716 -8.78 -1.04 -16.54
CA TRP A 716 -9.54 0.21 -16.70
C TRP A 716 -10.27 0.55 -15.41
N ALA A 717 -10.08 1.75 -14.88
CA ALA A 717 -10.70 2.17 -13.61
C ALA A 717 -11.98 3.01 -13.79
N PHE A 718 -12.12 3.69 -14.94
CA PHE A 718 -13.21 4.64 -15.25
C PHE A 718 -13.16 5.96 -14.46
N ASP A 719 -12.00 6.28 -13.86
CA ASP A 719 -11.75 7.47 -13.03
C ASP A 719 -11.60 8.78 -13.83
N GLU A 720 -11.77 8.78 -15.16
CA GLU A 720 -11.53 9.94 -16.02
C GLU A 720 -12.56 11.06 -15.80
N GLY A 721 -13.71 10.77 -15.19
CA GLY A 721 -14.77 11.70 -14.83
C GLY A 721 -15.54 12.35 -15.99
N SER A 722 -14.92 12.48 -17.17
CA SER A 722 -15.52 12.99 -18.40
C SER A 722 -14.70 12.60 -19.64
N GLY A 723 -15.32 12.64 -20.82
CA GLY A 723 -14.63 12.46 -22.10
C GLY A 723 -15.07 11.22 -22.89
N PHE A 724 -14.23 10.79 -23.83
CA PHE A 724 -14.54 9.73 -24.81
C PHE A 724 -13.50 8.59 -24.86
N ILE A 725 -12.53 8.59 -23.95
CA ILE A 725 -11.45 7.60 -23.82
C ILE A 725 -11.52 7.01 -22.41
N VAL A 726 -11.15 5.74 -22.25
CA VAL A 726 -10.91 5.10 -20.96
C VAL A 726 -9.45 4.63 -20.90
N ASP A 727 -8.73 5.05 -19.88
CA ASP A 727 -7.32 4.76 -19.70
C ASP A 727 -7.10 3.33 -19.18
N ASP A 728 -6.08 2.67 -19.72
CA ASP A 728 -5.58 1.40 -19.21
C ASP A 728 -4.42 1.69 -18.25
N GLY A 729 -4.64 1.37 -16.97
CA GLY A 729 -3.64 1.47 -15.92
C GLY A 729 -2.44 0.54 -16.14
N SER A 730 -2.60 -0.57 -16.87
CA SER A 730 -1.53 -1.55 -17.10
C SER A 730 -0.34 -0.97 -17.88
N GLN A 731 0.79 -1.69 -17.89
CA GLN A 731 1.93 -1.37 -18.75
C GLN A 731 1.64 -1.46 -20.26
N ARG A 732 0.49 -2.02 -20.69
CA ARG A 732 0.18 -2.24 -22.12
C ARG A 732 -0.55 -1.09 -22.80
N LYS A 733 -1.16 -0.18 -22.04
CA LYS A 733 -1.87 1.02 -22.53
C LYS A 733 -2.90 0.71 -23.64
N ASN A 734 -3.68 -0.33 -23.43
CA ASN A 734 -4.78 -0.75 -24.31
C ASN A 734 -6.03 0.11 -24.06
N TRP A 735 -5.97 1.39 -24.43
CA TRP A 735 -7.04 2.37 -24.18
C TRP A 735 -8.37 1.99 -24.84
N GLY A 736 -9.46 2.25 -24.12
CA GLY A 736 -10.83 2.11 -24.61
C GLY A 736 -11.35 3.42 -25.21
N SER A 737 -12.38 3.34 -26.07
CA SER A 737 -13.13 4.48 -26.59
C SER A 737 -14.61 4.34 -26.29
N LEU A 738 -15.25 5.38 -25.77
CA LEU A 738 -16.70 5.38 -25.51
C LEU A 738 -17.49 5.44 -26.83
N ARG A 739 -18.66 4.79 -26.82
CA ARG A 739 -19.65 4.70 -27.91
C ARG A 739 -21.05 4.79 -27.31
N GLY A 740 -21.98 5.47 -27.98
CA GLY A 740 -23.34 5.67 -27.46
C GLY A 740 -23.36 6.53 -26.18
N ASN A 741 -24.41 6.37 -25.37
CA ASN A 741 -24.68 7.25 -24.21
C ASN A 741 -24.01 6.80 -22.90
N ALA A 742 -22.90 6.04 -22.97
CA ALA A 742 -22.15 5.67 -21.77
C ALA A 742 -21.59 6.93 -21.09
N THR A 743 -21.80 7.07 -19.77
CA THR A 743 -21.47 8.31 -19.04
C THR A 743 -20.80 8.03 -17.69
N PHE A 744 -19.74 8.76 -17.38
CA PHE A 744 -19.08 8.69 -16.08
C PHE A 744 -20.01 9.21 -14.98
N THR A 745 -20.06 8.51 -13.85
CA THR A 745 -21.08 8.71 -12.82
C THR A 745 -20.54 8.56 -11.39
N LEU A 746 -21.14 9.35 -10.50
CA LEU A 746 -20.74 9.52 -9.10
C LEU A 746 -21.34 8.41 -8.20
N ASP A 747 -20.94 7.18 -8.44
CA ASP A 747 -21.59 5.96 -7.93
C ASP A 747 -20.55 4.84 -7.73
N THR A 748 -20.25 4.46 -6.49
CA THR A 748 -19.12 3.57 -6.16
C THR A 748 -19.50 2.38 -5.27
N PRO A 749 -18.77 1.25 -5.33
CA PRO A 749 -19.02 0.09 -4.47
C PRO A 749 -18.56 0.31 -3.01
N PRO A 750 -19.33 -0.10 -1.98
CA PRO A 750 -18.98 0.16 -0.59
C PRO A 750 -17.91 -0.80 -0.04
N VAL A 751 -17.06 -0.29 0.87
CA VAL A 751 -16.06 -1.10 1.59
C VAL A 751 -16.72 -1.84 2.76
N VAL A 752 -16.46 -3.14 2.90
CA VAL A 752 -17.10 -4.00 3.92
C VAL A 752 -16.07 -4.80 4.72
N PHE A 753 -16.20 -4.76 6.04
CA PHE A 753 -15.43 -5.55 7.02
C PHE A 753 -16.37 -6.43 7.86
N THR A 754 -15.83 -7.45 8.53
CA THR A 754 -16.59 -8.37 9.38
C THR A 754 -15.92 -8.55 10.75
N THR A 755 -16.71 -8.66 11.81
CA THR A 755 -16.26 -8.88 13.19
C THR A 755 -17.22 -9.79 13.95
N ARG A 756 -16.82 -10.23 15.15
CA ARG A 756 -17.75 -10.72 16.19
C ARG A 756 -18.01 -9.62 17.22
N MET A 757 -19.09 -9.73 18.01
CA MET A 757 -19.30 -8.97 19.25
C MET A 757 -18.05 -9.07 20.15
N ASP A 758 -17.85 -8.08 21.04
CA ASP A 758 -16.72 -7.96 22.00
C ASP A 758 -15.30 -7.91 21.38
N THR A 759 -15.17 -8.36 20.14
CA THR A 759 -13.98 -8.53 19.34
C THR A 759 -13.74 -7.22 18.61
N VAL A 760 -12.61 -6.59 18.93
CA VAL A 760 -12.23 -5.34 18.27
C VAL A 760 -11.70 -5.66 16.88
N VAL A 761 -12.54 -5.55 15.84
CA VAL A 761 -12.05 -5.59 14.47
C VAL A 761 -11.08 -4.44 14.26
N SER A 762 -9.86 -4.81 13.90
CA SER A 762 -8.83 -3.91 13.44
C SER A 762 -8.71 -4.09 11.93
N GLY A 763 -8.76 -2.99 11.18
CA GLY A 763 -8.57 -3.01 9.73
C GLY A 763 -8.02 -1.68 9.25
N SER A 764 -7.38 -1.68 8.08
CA SER A 764 -6.95 -0.45 7.40
C SER A 764 -7.98 -0.11 6.33
N LEU A 765 -8.49 1.12 6.35
CA LEU A 765 -9.37 1.63 5.30
C LEU A 765 -8.58 1.78 3.99
N PRO A 766 -9.15 1.41 2.84
CA PRO A 766 -8.48 1.60 1.56
C PRO A 766 -8.48 3.09 1.21
N ALA A 767 -7.27 3.66 1.13
CA ALA A 767 -7.03 4.90 0.42
C ALA A 767 -5.93 4.65 -0.61
N VAL A 768 -6.28 4.82 -1.88
CA VAL A 768 -5.30 5.03 -2.94
C VAL A 768 -5.58 6.41 -3.54
N PHE A 769 -4.95 7.41 -2.94
CA PHE A 769 -4.38 8.40 -3.81
C PHE A 769 -3.23 7.71 -4.57
N ASN A 770 -3.16 7.85 -5.90
CA ASN A 770 -1.89 7.69 -6.60
C ASN A 770 -1.03 8.95 -6.32
N ASP A 771 -0.83 9.29 -5.04
CA ASP A 771 0.10 10.33 -4.52
C ASP A 771 1.53 10.10 -3.67
N GLY A 772 2.84 8.35 -2.98
CA GLY A 772 4.00 7.87 -2.05
C GLY A 772 3.96 7.93 -0.48
N LYS A 773 4.17 9.10 0.17
CA LYS A 773 3.57 9.65 1.45
C LYS A 773 2.36 8.93 2.09
N SER A 774 2.09 9.37 3.33
CA SER A 774 0.90 9.09 4.13
C SER A 774 -0.30 10.01 3.83
N VAL A 775 -1.50 9.42 3.82
CA VAL A 775 -2.80 10.11 3.93
C VAL A 775 -3.21 10.32 5.39
N ILE A 776 -4.20 11.19 5.65
CA ILE A 776 -4.82 11.42 6.97
C ILE A 776 -6.33 11.09 6.90
N PHE A 777 -6.77 10.05 7.58
CA PHE A 777 -8.19 9.69 7.68
C PHE A 777 -8.90 10.44 8.81
N ILE A 778 -10.12 10.90 8.58
CA ILE A 778 -10.95 11.61 9.58
C ILE A 778 -12.37 11.01 9.58
N PRO A 779 -12.89 10.50 10.72
CA PRO A 779 -14.29 10.08 10.80
C PRO A 779 -15.22 11.31 10.78
N THR A 780 -16.17 11.35 9.85
CA THR A 780 -17.23 12.37 9.78
C THR A 780 -18.51 11.96 10.50
N LYS A 781 -18.75 10.65 10.63
CA LYS A 781 -19.94 10.11 11.30
C LYS A 781 -19.59 8.78 11.98
N PRO A 782 -19.84 8.63 13.29
CA PRO A 782 -19.63 7.36 13.97
C PRO A 782 -20.67 6.31 13.51
N PRO A 783 -20.43 5.02 13.79
CA PRO A 783 -21.46 3.99 13.68
C PRO A 783 -22.65 4.27 14.62
N SER A 784 -23.78 3.60 14.35
CA SER A 784 -25.03 3.74 15.13
C SER A 784 -24.90 3.22 16.56
N SER A 785 -24.01 2.25 16.79
CA SER A 785 -23.61 1.78 18.11
C SER A 785 -22.10 1.49 18.18
N GLY A 786 -21.62 1.09 19.36
CA GLY A 786 -20.24 0.70 19.60
C GLY A 786 -19.27 1.87 19.77
N GLN A 787 -17.97 1.56 19.71
CA GLN A 787 -16.88 2.52 19.82
C GLN A 787 -15.92 2.36 18.63
N LEU A 788 -15.83 3.39 17.81
CA LEU A 788 -14.87 3.48 16.71
C LEU A 788 -13.67 4.34 17.13
N LEU A 789 -12.47 3.76 17.05
CA LEU A 789 -11.20 4.47 17.10
C LEU A 789 -10.56 4.39 15.72
N LEU A 790 -10.78 5.40 14.87
CA LEU A 790 -10.08 5.56 13.60
C LEU A 790 -8.80 6.38 13.81
N ASP A 791 -7.62 5.78 13.57
CA ASP A 791 -6.35 6.50 13.56
C ASP A 791 -6.18 7.30 12.26
N PHE A 792 -5.29 8.30 12.28
CA PHE A 792 -5.04 9.13 11.10
C PHE A 792 -4.42 8.35 9.93
N ASN A 793 -3.83 7.17 10.14
CA ASN A 793 -3.25 6.35 9.06
C ASN A 793 -4.30 5.45 8.38
N GLY A 794 -5.57 5.51 8.81
CA GLY A 794 -6.66 4.69 8.28
C GLY A 794 -6.87 3.38 9.02
N ASN A 795 -6.09 3.09 10.05
CA ASN A 795 -6.30 1.93 10.89
C ASN A 795 -7.45 2.24 11.83
N PHE A 796 -8.61 1.63 11.58
CA PHE A 796 -9.71 1.65 12.52
C PHE A 796 -9.63 0.47 13.47
N ARG A 797 -10.06 0.71 14.71
CA ARG A 797 -10.44 -0.28 15.70
C ARG A 797 -11.89 -0.04 16.07
N TYR A 798 -12.78 -0.93 15.66
CA TYR A 798 -14.17 -0.88 16.06
C TYR A 798 -14.48 -1.96 17.10
N ARG A 799 -14.95 -1.54 18.26
CA ARG A 799 -15.55 -2.40 19.29
C ARG A 799 -17.07 -2.31 19.15
N PRO A 800 -17.80 -3.41 18.88
CA PRO A 800 -19.26 -3.43 18.95
C PRO A 800 -19.80 -2.98 20.30
N ALA A 801 -21.02 -2.46 20.35
CA ALA A 801 -21.74 -2.33 21.62
C ALA A 801 -22.20 -3.72 22.10
N ILE A 802 -22.26 -3.89 23.43
CA ILE A 802 -22.71 -5.11 24.08
C ILE A 802 -24.12 -5.47 23.56
N GLY A 803 -24.28 -6.70 23.06
CA GLY A 803 -25.54 -7.20 22.54
C GLY A 803 -25.99 -6.70 21.16
N VAL A 804 -25.14 -6.00 20.38
CA VAL A 804 -25.51 -5.52 19.02
C VAL A 804 -24.96 -6.43 17.92
N ALA A 805 -25.86 -7.12 17.22
CA ALA A 805 -25.61 -7.88 16.00
C ALA A 805 -26.09 -7.11 14.76
N GLY A 806 -25.53 -7.41 13.58
CA GLY A 806 -26.03 -6.91 12.29
C GLY A 806 -25.04 -5.99 11.56
N ARG A 807 -25.56 -5.06 10.74
CA ARG A 807 -24.73 -4.11 10.00
C ARG A 807 -24.64 -2.77 10.73
N GLU A 808 -23.41 -2.37 10.98
CA GLU A 808 -23.03 -1.02 11.39
C GLU A 808 -22.31 -0.32 10.23
N SER A 809 -22.31 1.01 10.20
CA SER A 809 -21.61 1.76 9.15
C SER A 809 -21.16 3.12 9.65
N PHE A 810 -19.94 3.51 9.30
CA PHE A 810 -19.36 4.80 9.67
C PHE A 810 -18.89 5.58 8.43
N GLU A 811 -18.94 6.90 8.49
CA GLU A 811 -18.46 7.77 7.41
C GLU A 811 -17.10 8.36 7.75
N TYR A 812 -16.22 8.45 6.75
CA TYR A 812 -14.89 9.03 6.87
C TYR A 812 -14.49 9.85 5.63
N LEU A 813 -13.59 10.80 5.83
CA LEU A 813 -12.85 11.49 4.78
C LEU A 813 -11.43 10.93 4.73
N VAL A 814 -10.86 10.87 3.54
CA VAL A 814 -9.41 10.77 3.35
C VAL A 814 -8.90 12.16 3.01
N LEU A 815 -8.06 12.73 3.87
CA LEU A 815 -7.27 13.91 3.55
C LEU A 815 -5.93 13.49 2.93
N ASP A 816 -5.51 14.22 1.90
CA ASP A 816 -4.10 14.28 1.53
C ASP A 816 -3.39 15.20 2.54
N ALA A 817 -2.48 14.61 3.32
CA ALA A 817 -1.73 15.29 4.38
C ALA A 817 -0.82 16.42 3.86
N SER A 818 -0.50 16.41 2.56
CA SER A 818 0.40 17.33 1.88
C SER A 818 -0.31 18.36 1.00
N ALA A 819 -1.50 18.05 0.48
CA ALA A 819 -2.30 18.96 -0.36
C ALA A 819 -3.39 19.74 0.38
N ARG A 820 -3.85 19.27 1.55
CA ARG A 820 -5.07 19.75 2.23
C ARG A 820 -6.37 19.52 1.42
N ARG A 821 -6.35 18.61 0.46
CA ARG A 821 -7.56 18.10 -0.21
C ARG A 821 -8.26 17.08 0.69
N SER A 822 -9.59 17.03 0.63
CA SER A 822 -10.40 15.94 1.19
C SER A 822 -11.09 15.18 0.07
N SER A 823 -11.26 13.87 0.24
CA SER A 823 -12.31 13.12 -0.47
C SER A 823 -13.70 13.68 -0.13
N SER A 824 -14.74 13.18 -0.80
CA SER A 824 -16.09 13.17 -0.23
C SER A 824 -16.17 12.22 0.98
N ALA A 825 -17.29 12.22 1.71
CA ALA A 825 -17.54 11.22 2.75
C ALA A 825 -17.66 9.81 2.13
N ALA A 826 -16.76 8.92 2.52
CA ALA A 826 -16.76 7.50 2.21
C ALA A 826 -17.51 6.72 3.30
N ILE A 827 -18.20 5.63 2.95
CA ILE A 827 -18.86 4.75 3.91
C ILE A 827 -18.06 3.45 4.05
N ALA A 828 -17.66 3.11 5.28
CA ALA A 828 -17.21 1.77 5.64
C ALA A 828 -18.33 1.03 6.38
N THR A 829 -18.65 -0.18 5.94
CA THR A 829 -19.63 -1.07 6.58
C THR A 829 -18.92 -2.11 7.43
N ILE A 830 -19.45 -2.39 8.62
CA ILE A 830 -19.00 -3.48 9.50
C ILE A 830 -20.17 -4.44 9.73
N GLN A 831 -19.98 -5.70 9.35
CA GLN A 831 -20.88 -6.79 9.70
C GLN A 831 -20.46 -7.37 11.06
N VAL A 832 -21.29 -7.18 12.08
CA VAL A 832 -21.12 -7.78 13.41
C VAL A 832 -21.86 -9.12 13.46
N LEU A 833 -21.13 -10.16 13.84
CA LEU A 833 -21.57 -11.52 14.17
C LEU A 833 -21.55 -11.70 15.71
N ASP A 834 -22.10 -12.78 16.24
CA ASP A 834 -22.12 -13.03 17.69
C ASP A 834 -20.75 -13.54 18.23
N SER A 835 -20.51 -13.38 19.54
CA SER A 835 -19.21 -13.66 20.20
C SER A 835 -19.22 -14.82 21.16
N ASN A 836 -20.13 -14.77 22.13
CA ASN A 836 -20.15 -15.64 23.28
C ASN A 836 -20.77 -16.99 22.91
N SER A 837 -19.93 -17.84 22.32
CA SER A 837 -20.22 -19.26 22.19
C SER A 837 -20.33 -19.86 23.58
N ALA A 838 -21.51 -20.40 23.89
CA ALA A 838 -21.61 -21.41 24.92
C ALA A 838 -20.78 -22.64 24.51
N PRO A 839 -20.63 -23.62 25.41
CA PRO A 839 -20.61 -25.01 25.00
C PRO A 839 -21.87 -25.38 24.20
N LEU A 840 -21.90 -25.01 22.92
CA LEU A 840 -22.41 -25.93 21.93
C LEU A 840 -21.61 -27.22 22.15
N ALA A 841 -22.28 -28.24 22.67
CA ALA A 841 -21.67 -29.54 22.83
C ALA A 841 -21.55 -30.10 21.40
N GLY A 842 -20.40 -29.88 20.77
CA GLY A 842 -20.16 -30.01 19.32
C GLY A 842 -20.03 -28.66 18.61
N PHE A 843 -19.17 -28.55 17.59
CA PHE A 843 -18.77 -27.25 17.01
C PHE A 843 -19.74 -26.70 15.95
N GLY A 844 -20.84 -27.40 15.70
CA GLY A 844 -21.91 -26.98 14.80
C GLY A 844 -22.62 -28.18 14.20
N SER A 845 -22.23 -28.54 12.99
CA SER A 845 -22.62 -29.82 12.37
C SER A 845 -21.61 -30.92 12.71
N GLY A 846 -21.94 -32.15 12.38
CA GLY A 846 -20.99 -33.26 12.27
C GLY A 846 -21.14 -33.95 10.90
N VAL A 847 -20.49 -35.10 10.69
CA VAL A 847 -20.76 -35.97 9.53
C VAL A 847 -21.45 -37.28 9.95
N SER A 848 -22.50 -37.64 9.22
CA SER A 848 -23.20 -38.92 9.34
C SER A 848 -22.58 -39.93 8.37
N VAL A 849 -22.17 -41.10 8.88
CA VAL A 849 -21.66 -42.23 8.10
C VAL A 849 -22.61 -43.42 8.30
N ASP A 850 -23.30 -43.86 7.25
CA ASP A 850 -24.33 -44.92 7.37
C ASP A 850 -23.80 -46.36 7.16
N GLY A 851 -22.52 -46.49 6.80
CA GLY A 851 -21.83 -47.74 6.49
C GLY A 851 -21.33 -47.89 5.05
N ALA A 852 -21.63 -46.95 4.14
CA ALA A 852 -21.23 -47.02 2.73
C ALA A 852 -20.28 -45.89 2.26
N GLY A 853 -19.52 -45.26 3.17
CA GLY A 853 -18.60 -44.17 2.85
C GLY A 853 -17.60 -43.84 3.97
N ALA A 854 -16.77 -42.82 3.75
CA ALA A 854 -15.84 -42.24 4.74
C ALA A 854 -15.46 -40.80 4.35
N VAL A 855 -14.72 -40.09 5.20
CA VAL A 855 -13.96 -38.90 4.80
C VAL A 855 -12.55 -39.34 4.45
N GLU A 856 -12.16 -39.22 3.19
CA GLU A 856 -10.85 -39.66 2.68
C GLU A 856 -9.86 -38.50 2.67
N LEU A 857 -8.71 -38.69 3.32
CA LEU A 857 -7.57 -37.77 3.26
C LEU A 857 -6.61 -38.25 2.17
N THR A 858 -6.25 -37.36 1.23
CA THR A 858 -5.40 -37.68 0.07
C THR A 858 -3.92 -37.86 0.42
N GLN A 859 -3.54 -37.61 1.67
CA GLN A 859 -2.22 -37.83 2.23
C GLN A 859 -2.34 -38.15 3.73
N SER A 860 -1.33 -38.80 4.31
CA SER A 860 -1.30 -39.07 5.75
C SER A 860 -1.22 -37.77 6.57
N PRO A 861 -2.06 -37.59 7.62
CA PRO A 861 -1.94 -36.45 8.54
C PRO A 861 -0.77 -36.60 9.52
N PHE A 862 -0.09 -37.75 9.52
CA PHE A 862 1.13 -37.98 10.28
C PHE A 862 2.35 -37.52 9.49
N ALA A 863 3.18 -36.68 10.09
CA ALA A 863 4.41 -36.19 9.48
C ALA A 863 5.44 -37.33 9.32
N SER A 864 6.28 -37.24 8.28
CA SER A 864 7.35 -38.22 8.05
C SER A 864 8.30 -38.28 9.26
N GLY A 865 8.58 -39.48 9.76
CA GLY A 865 9.41 -39.71 10.94
C GLY A 865 8.70 -39.57 12.30
N THR A 866 7.38 -39.34 12.33
CA THR A 866 6.60 -39.27 13.59
C THR A 866 6.71 -40.56 14.39
N THR A 867 7.21 -40.47 15.63
CA THR A 867 7.36 -41.61 16.56
C THR A 867 6.42 -41.55 17.77
N ASN A 868 5.82 -40.40 18.05
CA ASN A 868 4.82 -40.19 19.11
C ASN A 868 3.61 -39.48 18.50
N PHE A 869 2.40 -39.78 18.95
CA PHE A 869 1.20 -39.17 18.39
C PHE A 869 0.06 -39.09 19.39
N THR A 870 -0.97 -38.33 19.03
CA THR A 870 -2.28 -38.35 19.69
C THR A 870 -3.39 -38.32 18.64
N ILE A 871 -4.38 -39.19 18.75
CA ILE A 871 -5.61 -39.16 17.95
C ILE A 871 -6.76 -38.85 18.92
N GLU A 872 -7.58 -37.86 18.59
CA GLU A 872 -8.78 -37.43 19.32
C GLU A 872 -9.96 -37.39 18.34
N VAL A 873 -11.15 -37.84 18.76
CA VAL A 873 -12.35 -37.86 17.92
C VAL A 873 -13.63 -37.97 18.75
N TRP A 874 -14.68 -37.21 18.41
CA TRP A 874 -16.04 -37.44 18.90
C TRP A 874 -16.77 -38.42 17.99
N VAL A 875 -17.40 -39.45 18.59
CA VAL A 875 -18.16 -40.47 17.86
C VAL A 875 -19.53 -40.71 18.50
N LYS A 876 -20.53 -41.04 17.67
CA LYS A 876 -21.86 -41.51 18.11
C LYS A 876 -22.23 -42.75 17.33
N ASN A 877 -22.06 -43.92 17.93
CA ASN A 877 -22.36 -45.20 17.29
C ASN A 877 -23.87 -45.43 17.15
N ARG A 878 -24.34 -45.80 15.96
CA ARG A 878 -25.75 -46.14 15.70
C ARG A 878 -26.10 -47.55 16.16
N PHE A 879 -25.12 -48.46 16.09
CA PHE A 879 -25.25 -49.87 16.46
C PHE A 879 -24.27 -50.23 17.59
N PHE A 880 -24.53 -51.35 18.27
CA PHE A 880 -23.81 -51.78 19.47
C PHE A 880 -24.00 -53.28 19.66
N ASN A 881 -22.90 -54.03 19.80
CA ASN A 881 -22.87 -55.49 20.01
C ASN A 881 -23.59 -56.33 18.92
N ASP A 882 -23.52 -55.91 17.66
CA ASP A 882 -24.12 -56.60 16.49
C ASP A 882 -23.19 -57.60 15.80
N GLY A 883 -21.98 -57.81 16.33
CA GLY A 883 -21.00 -58.73 15.79
C GLY A 883 -20.06 -58.16 14.72
N GLN A 884 -20.13 -56.85 14.41
CA GLN A 884 -19.32 -56.23 13.35
C GLN A 884 -18.25 -55.25 13.85
N PHE A 885 -17.13 -55.16 13.14
CA PHE A 885 -16.11 -54.12 13.36
C PHE A 885 -16.45 -52.86 12.56
N TYR A 886 -16.48 -51.70 13.22
CA TYR A 886 -16.73 -50.41 12.58
C TYR A 886 -15.53 -49.47 12.81
N GLY A 887 -14.84 -49.10 11.74
CA GLY A 887 -13.62 -48.29 11.79
C GLY A 887 -13.91 -46.81 12.04
N ILE A 888 -13.20 -46.21 12.98
CA ILE A 888 -13.38 -44.82 13.42
C ILE A 888 -12.40 -43.90 12.69
N ALA A 889 -11.12 -44.26 12.66
CA ALA A 889 -10.07 -43.55 11.92
C ALA A 889 -8.89 -44.51 11.69
N GLY A 890 -8.23 -44.45 10.54
CA GLY A 890 -7.09 -45.33 10.23
C GLY A 890 -6.77 -45.44 8.73
N PHE A 891 -5.84 -46.32 8.39
CA PHE A 891 -5.57 -46.72 7.01
C PHE A 891 -5.11 -48.18 6.93
N GLU A 892 -5.40 -48.86 5.83
CA GLU A 892 -5.03 -50.25 5.59
C GLU A 892 -4.49 -50.42 4.17
N THR A 893 -3.21 -50.77 4.06
CA THR A 893 -2.58 -51.12 2.79
C THR A 893 -2.93 -52.57 2.44
N ALA A 894 -3.47 -52.79 1.24
CA ALA A 894 -4.03 -54.09 0.85
C ALA A 894 -2.94 -55.18 0.66
N GLY A 895 -2.78 -56.04 1.67
CA GLY A 895 -1.95 -57.24 1.62
C GLY A 895 -2.63 -58.42 0.90
N THR A 896 -1.84 -59.41 0.47
CA THR A 896 -2.35 -60.61 -0.22
C THR A 896 -3.03 -61.62 0.72
N ASN A 897 -2.86 -61.47 2.04
CA ASN A 897 -3.56 -62.21 3.08
C ASN A 897 -3.62 -61.40 4.40
N ALA A 898 -4.45 -61.84 5.35
CA ALA A 898 -4.69 -61.11 6.61
C ALA A 898 -3.47 -60.97 7.56
N SER A 899 -2.36 -61.65 7.26
CA SER A 899 -1.08 -61.55 7.97
C SER A 899 -0.05 -60.65 7.25
N SER A 900 -0.37 -60.11 6.08
CA SER A 900 0.49 -59.19 5.30
C SER A 900 -0.11 -57.79 5.12
N THR A 901 -1.25 -57.48 5.74
CA THR A 901 -1.85 -56.14 5.74
C THR A 901 -1.08 -55.20 6.67
N LEU A 902 -0.50 -54.14 6.12
CA LEU A 902 0.09 -53.05 6.89
C LEU A 902 -0.99 -52.03 7.26
N ARG A 903 -0.87 -51.42 8.44
CA ARG A 903 -1.80 -50.40 8.94
C ARG A 903 -1.07 -49.25 9.59
N SER A 904 -1.41 -48.03 9.16
CA SER A 904 -1.22 -46.82 9.96
C SER A 904 -2.05 -46.92 11.26
N PRO A 905 -1.77 -46.14 12.32
CA PRO A 905 -2.51 -46.21 13.59
C PRO A 905 -4.02 -46.18 13.36
N SER A 906 -4.75 -47.20 13.86
CA SER A 906 -6.15 -47.44 13.51
C SER A 906 -7.03 -47.69 14.75
N LEU A 907 -8.23 -47.12 14.77
CA LEU A 907 -9.24 -47.27 15.82
C LEU A 907 -10.55 -47.85 15.27
N PHE A 908 -11.22 -48.71 16.05
CA PHE A 908 -12.49 -49.33 15.72
C PHE A 908 -13.40 -49.48 16.95
N LEU A 909 -14.72 -49.44 16.75
CA LEU A 909 -15.67 -50.08 17.65
C LEU A 909 -15.57 -51.61 17.44
N ALA A 910 -15.45 -52.35 18.55
CA ALA A 910 -15.36 -53.80 18.57
C ALA A 910 -16.75 -54.47 18.44
N PRO A 911 -16.82 -55.70 17.89
CA PRO A 911 -18.08 -56.37 17.56
C PRO A 911 -18.99 -56.72 18.74
N LEU A 912 -18.46 -56.75 19.96
CA LEU A 912 -19.16 -57.16 21.18
C LEU A 912 -18.68 -56.35 22.40
N ASN A 913 -19.47 -56.39 23.47
CA ASN A 913 -19.18 -55.82 24.79
C ASN A 913 -18.75 -54.33 24.78
N GLY A 914 -19.23 -53.54 23.82
CA GLY A 914 -18.93 -52.11 23.71
C GLY A 914 -17.43 -51.78 23.65
N GLY A 915 -16.60 -52.69 23.13
CA GLY A 915 -15.16 -52.53 23.21
C GLY A 915 -14.62 -51.44 22.28
N LEU A 916 -13.58 -50.72 22.71
CA LEU A 916 -12.69 -50.03 21.77
C LEU A 916 -11.59 -51.02 21.34
N HIS A 917 -11.36 -51.13 20.04
CA HIS A 917 -10.24 -51.88 19.47
C HIS A 917 -9.28 -50.91 18.79
N PHE A 918 -7.98 -51.14 18.99
CA PHE A 918 -6.92 -50.39 18.32
C PHE A 918 -5.93 -51.36 17.67
N ASP A 919 -5.28 -50.90 16.60
CA ASP A 919 -4.33 -51.66 15.81
C ASP A 919 -3.22 -50.73 15.27
N ILE A 920 -1.97 -51.16 15.37
CA ILE A 920 -0.80 -50.44 14.86
C ILE A 920 0.32 -51.43 14.55
N VAL A 921 0.95 -51.30 13.38
CA VAL A 921 2.04 -52.17 12.94
C VAL A 921 3.38 -51.48 13.19
N SER A 922 4.38 -52.20 13.70
CA SER A 922 5.73 -51.68 13.90
C SER A 922 6.41 -51.41 12.55
N ALA A 923 7.47 -50.59 12.53
CA ALA A 923 8.27 -50.37 11.33
C ALA A 923 8.98 -51.65 10.81
N ARG A 924 8.86 -52.78 11.52
CA ARG A 924 9.36 -54.11 11.14
C ARG A 924 8.25 -55.13 10.82
N GLY A 925 6.99 -54.70 10.80
CA GLY A 925 5.84 -55.57 10.50
C GLY A 925 5.20 -56.28 11.70
N GLU A 926 5.62 -55.99 12.94
CA GLU A 926 5.04 -56.61 14.14
C GLU A 926 3.72 -55.91 14.50
N ARG A 927 2.62 -56.65 14.69
CA ARG A 927 1.29 -56.07 14.91
C ARG A 927 0.93 -55.95 16.39
N TYR A 928 0.62 -54.75 16.84
CA TYR A 928 0.23 -54.41 18.21
C TYR A 928 -1.26 -54.04 18.24
N ALA A 929 -2.11 -55.02 18.52
CA ALA A 929 -3.56 -54.84 18.56
C ALA A 929 -4.17 -55.42 19.85
N ASN A 930 -5.18 -54.76 20.42
CA ASN A 930 -5.82 -55.21 21.67
C ASN A 930 -7.24 -54.65 21.83
N PHE A 931 -7.94 -55.03 22.90
CA PHE A 931 -9.30 -54.58 23.22
C PHE A 931 -9.35 -53.86 24.58
N ILE A 932 -10.28 -52.92 24.68
CA ILE A 932 -10.68 -52.24 25.91
C ILE A 932 -12.20 -52.41 26.01
N TRP A 933 -12.64 -53.45 26.70
CA TRP A 933 -14.06 -53.80 26.86
C TRP A 933 -14.82 -52.78 27.70
N GLY A 934 -16.11 -52.58 27.41
CA GLY A 934 -16.96 -51.63 28.14
C GLY A 934 -16.60 -50.16 27.92
N PHE A 935 -15.79 -49.84 26.91
CA PHE A 935 -15.39 -48.46 26.60
C PHE A 935 -16.60 -47.63 26.17
N PHE A 936 -17.43 -48.16 25.28
CA PHE A 936 -18.73 -47.61 24.91
C PHE A 936 -19.82 -48.29 25.77
N GLU A 937 -20.75 -47.51 26.34
CA GLU A 937 -21.78 -48.01 27.27
C GLU A 937 -23.19 -48.05 26.68
N THR A 938 -23.38 -47.45 25.52
CA THR A 938 -24.69 -47.21 24.90
C THR A 938 -24.58 -47.23 23.37
N ASN A 939 -25.71 -47.30 22.68
CA ASN A 939 -25.87 -46.75 21.34
C ASN A 939 -26.37 -45.30 21.42
N ALA A 940 -26.18 -44.54 20.34
CA ALA A 940 -26.71 -43.20 20.09
C ALA A 940 -26.33 -42.08 21.08
N ALA A 941 -25.40 -42.31 22.02
CA ALA A 941 -24.76 -41.24 22.79
C ALA A 941 -23.45 -40.80 22.11
N TRP A 942 -23.07 -39.53 22.29
CA TRP A 942 -21.77 -39.01 21.85
C TRP A 942 -20.69 -39.31 22.89
N VAL A 943 -19.53 -39.78 22.42
CA VAL A 943 -18.37 -40.17 23.23
C VAL A 943 -17.10 -39.64 22.57
N HIS A 944 -16.26 -38.93 23.34
CA HIS A 944 -14.91 -38.59 22.91
C HIS A 944 -13.97 -39.78 23.14
N VAL A 945 -13.20 -40.12 22.12
CA VAL A 945 -12.18 -41.16 22.13
C VAL A 945 -10.83 -40.47 21.92
N ALA A 946 -9.90 -40.61 22.87
CA ALA A 946 -8.52 -40.19 22.66
C ALA A 946 -7.55 -41.36 22.83
N TRP A 947 -6.56 -41.45 21.94
CA TRP A 947 -5.43 -42.38 21.99
C TRP A 947 -4.13 -41.58 21.91
N VAL A 948 -3.41 -41.50 23.04
CA VAL A 948 -2.05 -40.96 23.11
C VAL A 948 -1.05 -42.11 23.01
N LYS A 949 -0.05 -41.98 22.13
CA LYS A 949 1.08 -42.91 22.02
C LYS A 949 2.39 -42.19 22.33
N ALA A 950 3.06 -42.60 23.40
CA ALA A 950 4.31 -42.04 23.91
C ALA A 950 5.35 -43.15 24.09
N GLY A 951 6.49 -43.05 23.39
CA GLY A 951 7.59 -44.01 23.48
C GLY A 951 7.16 -45.42 23.08
N ASN A 952 7.09 -46.32 24.06
CA ASN A 952 6.65 -47.72 23.94
C ASN A 952 5.28 -47.98 24.61
N GLN A 953 4.48 -46.95 24.86
CA GLN A 953 3.21 -47.03 25.59
C GLN A 953 2.07 -46.27 24.89
N SER A 954 0.89 -46.88 24.89
CA SER A 954 -0.39 -46.31 24.47
C SER A 954 -1.28 -46.05 25.69
N ARG A 955 -1.99 -44.92 25.69
CA ARG A 955 -2.92 -44.48 26.74
C ARG A 955 -4.24 -44.05 26.09
N PHE A 956 -5.36 -44.47 26.66
CA PHE A 956 -6.70 -44.34 26.05
C PHE A 956 -7.68 -43.67 27.01
N TYR A 957 -8.37 -42.64 26.52
CA TYR A 957 -9.22 -41.75 27.32
C TYR A 957 -10.62 -41.68 26.72
N ARG A 958 -11.61 -41.60 27.60
CA ARG A 958 -13.03 -41.46 27.26
C ARG A 958 -13.57 -40.19 27.92
N ASN A 959 -14.11 -39.26 27.12
CA ASN A 959 -14.61 -37.97 27.62
C ASN A 959 -13.58 -37.26 28.52
N GLY A 960 -12.30 -37.24 28.10
CA GLY A 960 -11.17 -36.66 28.84
C GLY A 960 -10.55 -37.56 29.93
N VAL A 961 -11.28 -38.57 30.44
CA VAL A 961 -10.82 -39.43 31.55
C VAL A 961 -10.02 -40.63 31.05
N LEU A 962 -8.84 -40.88 31.63
CA LEU A 962 -8.00 -42.05 31.31
C LEU A 962 -8.71 -43.36 31.72
N ILE A 963 -8.91 -44.26 30.75
CA ILE A 963 -9.58 -45.57 30.95
C ILE A 963 -8.59 -46.74 30.90
N ALA A 964 -7.58 -46.70 30.03
CA ALA A 964 -6.69 -47.84 29.83
C ALA A 964 -5.28 -47.45 29.37
N GLN A 965 -4.32 -48.33 29.64
CA GLN A 965 -2.96 -48.27 29.11
C GLN A 965 -2.54 -49.63 28.52
N ARG A 966 -1.70 -49.63 27.48
CA ARG A 966 -1.21 -50.83 26.77
C ARG A 966 0.21 -50.60 26.21
N PRO A 967 1.02 -51.64 25.95
CA PRO A 967 2.28 -51.52 25.21
C PRO A 967 2.07 -51.02 23.77
N ALA A 968 3.10 -50.40 23.19
CA ALA A 968 3.14 -49.88 21.82
C ALA A 968 4.53 -50.08 21.19
N PRO A 969 4.65 -50.18 19.85
CA PRO A 969 5.94 -50.23 19.18
C PRO A 969 6.67 -48.88 19.27
N THR A 970 8.00 -48.88 19.38
CA THR A 970 8.80 -47.64 19.44
C THR A 970 8.71 -46.84 18.14
N GLN A 971 8.90 -47.51 16.99
CA GLN A 971 8.63 -47.00 15.64
C GLN A 971 7.53 -47.82 14.97
N PHE A 972 6.64 -47.15 14.24
CA PHE A 972 5.48 -47.76 13.59
C PHE A 972 5.45 -47.45 12.09
N TYR A 973 4.68 -48.25 11.36
CA TYR A 973 4.42 -48.05 9.94
C TYR A 973 3.43 -46.89 9.73
N LEU A 974 3.73 -46.07 8.72
CA LEU A 974 2.85 -45.03 8.21
C LEU A 974 2.79 -45.19 6.68
N ASP A 975 1.60 -45.44 6.16
CA ASP A 975 1.35 -45.29 4.72
C ASP A 975 1.26 -43.79 4.39
N PRO A 976 2.04 -43.26 3.44
CA PRO A 976 1.93 -41.87 3.00
C PRO A 976 0.73 -41.63 2.07
N ALA A 977 0.20 -42.67 1.42
CA ALA A 977 -0.73 -42.55 0.29
C ALA A 977 -2.18 -42.22 0.67
N GLY A 978 -2.50 -42.12 1.97
CA GLY A 978 -3.81 -41.67 2.44
C GLY A 978 -4.08 -42.02 3.90
N TYR A 979 -5.23 -41.56 4.37
CA TYR A 979 -5.80 -41.91 5.67
C TYR A 979 -7.32 -41.67 5.63
N SER A 980 -8.12 -42.46 6.36
CA SER A 980 -9.58 -42.36 6.31
C SER A 980 -10.15 -42.04 7.69
N LEU A 981 -11.14 -41.15 7.75
CA LEU A 981 -11.95 -40.86 8.94
C LEU A 981 -13.35 -41.43 8.71
N GLY A 982 -13.85 -42.24 9.64
CA GLY A 982 -15.08 -43.01 9.46
C GLY A 982 -14.94 -44.28 8.62
N ARG A 983 -13.72 -44.76 8.38
CA ARG A 983 -13.46 -46.11 7.86
C ARG A 983 -12.05 -46.56 8.19
N VAL A 984 -11.87 -47.86 8.35
CA VAL A 984 -10.55 -48.50 8.26
C VAL A 984 -10.67 -49.74 7.38
N GLY A 985 -9.99 -49.73 6.23
CA GLY A 985 -10.09 -50.79 5.23
C GLY A 985 -11.53 -51.03 4.77
N LYS A 986 -12.05 -52.24 4.99
CA LYS A 986 -13.45 -52.62 4.66
C LYS A 986 -14.47 -52.25 5.76
N SER A 987 -14.03 -51.84 6.94
CA SER A 987 -14.90 -51.50 8.08
C SER A 987 -15.20 -49.99 8.10
N ALA A 988 -16.26 -49.58 7.40
CA ALA A 988 -16.81 -48.22 7.50
C ALA A 988 -17.51 -47.98 8.85
N TRP A 989 -17.60 -46.72 9.29
CA TRP A 989 -18.34 -46.32 10.48
C TRP A 989 -19.86 -46.42 10.25
N ARG A 990 -20.62 -46.60 11.34
CA ARG A 990 -22.09 -46.59 11.31
C ARG A 990 -22.62 -45.74 12.45
N GLY A 991 -22.81 -44.46 12.18
CA GLY A 991 -23.09 -43.43 13.17
C GLY A 991 -22.56 -42.07 12.76
N SER A 992 -22.59 -41.12 13.69
CA SER A 992 -22.08 -39.76 13.46
C SER A 992 -20.62 -39.66 13.95
N LEU A 993 -19.84 -38.78 13.32
CA LEU A 993 -18.52 -38.33 13.76
C LEU A 993 -18.51 -36.81 13.87
N GLU A 994 -17.69 -36.31 14.79
CA GLU A 994 -17.45 -34.88 15.00
C GLU A 994 -16.03 -34.68 15.56
N GLN A 995 -15.47 -33.48 15.38
CA GLN A 995 -14.13 -33.02 15.71
C GLN A 995 -13.08 -34.14 15.81
N VAL A 996 -12.47 -34.48 14.68
CA VAL A 996 -11.25 -35.29 14.66
C VAL A 996 -10.05 -34.35 14.81
N LYS A 997 -9.10 -34.67 15.71
CA LYS A 997 -7.79 -34.00 15.83
C LYS A 997 -6.69 -35.04 15.84
N ILE A 998 -5.65 -34.87 15.03
CA ILE A 998 -4.48 -35.76 14.94
C ILE A 998 -3.23 -34.93 15.18
N TRP A 999 -2.42 -35.36 16.15
CA TRP A 999 -1.19 -34.71 16.58
C TRP A 999 0.02 -35.62 16.31
N ASN A 1000 1.11 -35.02 15.82
CA ASN A 1000 2.43 -35.63 15.66
C ASN A 1000 3.27 -35.61 16.96
N THR A 1001 2.58 -35.46 18.10
CA THR A 1001 3.14 -35.39 19.45
C THR A 1001 2.26 -36.17 20.43
N ALA A 1002 2.88 -36.66 21.51
CA ALA A 1002 2.13 -37.24 22.63
C ALA A 1002 1.64 -36.13 23.57
N ARG A 1003 0.33 -36.07 23.82
CA ARG A 1003 -0.32 -35.07 24.67
C ARG A 1003 -0.43 -35.55 26.13
N THR A 1004 -0.44 -34.60 27.05
CA THR A 1004 -0.61 -34.88 28.50
C THR A 1004 -2.07 -35.11 28.87
N ASP A 1005 -2.30 -35.67 30.06
CA ASP A 1005 -3.65 -36.02 30.53
C ASP A 1005 -4.49 -34.76 30.76
N THR A 1006 -3.86 -33.70 31.26
CA THR A 1006 -4.45 -32.37 31.43
C THR A 1006 -4.85 -31.76 30.08
N GLU A 1007 -3.97 -31.82 29.06
CA GLU A 1007 -4.28 -31.32 27.72
C GLU A 1007 -5.46 -32.06 27.06
N VAL A 1008 -5.51 -33.39 27.18
CA VAL A 1008 -6.61 -34.22 26.62
C VAL A 1008 -7.93 -33.98 27.37
N ALA A 1009 -7.89 -33.59 28.64
CA ALA A 1009 -9.08 -33.20 29.40
C ALA A 1009 -9.54 -31.75 29.12
N GLN A 1010 -8.60 -30.81 28.92
CA GLN A 1010 -8.89 -29.39 28.71
C GLN A 1010 -9.29 -29.05 27.27
N ASP A 1011 -8.53 -29.54 26.27
CA ASP A 1011 -8.81 -29.24 24.86
C ASP A 1011 -9.92 -30.14 24.27
N LEU A 1012 -10.61 -30.91 25.11
CA LEU A 1012 -11.73 -31.81 24.83
C LEU A 1012 -12.90 -31.13 24.09
N PHE A 1013 -13.15 -29.85 24.41
CA PHE A 1013 -14.20 -29.00 23.85
C PHE A 1013 -13.66 -27.66 23.34
N ARG A 1014 -12.35 -27.55 23.11
CA ARG A 1014 -11.71 -26.30 22.66
C ARG A 1014 -11.67 -26.23 21.14
N GLY A 1015 -12.10 -25.09 20.59
CA GLY A 1015 -11.85 -24.75 19.19
C GLY A 1015 -10.36 -24.46 18.98
N ILE A 1016 -9.71 -25.21 18.09
CA ILE A 1016 -8.31 -25.00 17.72
C ILE A 1016 -8.15 -23.77 16.82
N GLN A 1017 -6.99 -23.12 16.89
CA GLN A 1017 -6.59 -22.03 15.98
C GLN A 1017 -5.85 -22.54 14.74
N GLY A 1018 -5.56 -23.84 14.66
CA GLY A 1018 -4.86 -24.48 13.55
C GLY A 1018 -3.34 -24.25 13.56
N THR A 1019 -2.82 -23.56 14.58
CA THR A 1019 -1.42 -23.16 14.72
C THR A 1019 -0.71 -23.85 15.89
N GLU A 1020 -1.41 -24.75 16.58
CA GLU A 1020 -0.93 -25.43 17.78
C GLU A 1020 0.29 -26.33 17.49
N PRO A 1021 1.37 -26.27 18.31
CA PRO A 1021 2.58 -27.05 18.06
C PRO A 1021 2.32 -28.56 17.98
N GLY A 1022 2.73 -29.16 16.86
CA GLY A 1022 2.60 -30.60 16.61
C GLY A 1022 1.26 -31.06 16.03
N LEU A 1023 0.30 -30.16 15.79
CA LEU A 1023 -0.94 -30.52 15.10
C LEU A 1023 -0.65 -31.03 13.67
N GLY A 1024 -1.15 -32.22 13.34
CA GLY A 1024 -1.00 -32.88 12.04
C GLY A 1024 -2.19 -32.66 11.11
N GLY A 1025 -3.40 -32.61 11.68
CA GLY A 1025 -4.62 -32.21 10.98
C GLY A 1025 -5.81 -32.26 11.94
N ALA A 1026 -6.85 -31.47 11.67
CA ALA A 1026 -8.07 -31.45 12.47
C ALA A 1026 -9.28 -30.92 11.70
N TRP A 1027 -10.41 -31.61 11.81
CA TRP A 1027 -11.61 -31.42 10.99
C TRP A 1027 -12.83 -31.27 11.92
N ASN A 1028 -13.53 -30.13 11.85
CA ASN A 1028 -14.69 -29.78 12.71
C ASN A 1028 -16.06 -30.00 12.04
N PHE A 1029 -16.09 -30.42 10.77
CA PHE A 1029 -17.29 -30.81 10.03
C PHE A 1029 -18.45 -29.78 10.04
N ASP A 1030 -18.14 -28.50 10.22
CA ASP A 1030 -19.06 -27.39 10.40
C ASP A 1030 -19.52 -26.74 9.08
N GLU A 1031 -19.09 -27.26 7.92
CA GLU A 1031 -19.42 -26.74 6.58
C GLU A 1031 -20.91 -26.88 6.22
N GLY A 1032 -21.63 -27.79 6.90
CA GLY A 1032 -23.09 -27.95 6.85
C GLY A 1032 -23.66 -28.53 5.54
N THR A 1033 -23.00 -28.33 4.39
CA THR A 1033 -23.38 -28.88 3.09
C THR A 1033 -22.16 -29.13 2.18
N GLY A 1034 -22.30 -29.99 1.18
CA GLY A 1034 -21.25 -30.31 0.21
C GLY A 1034 -20.46 -31.58 0.55
N HIS A 1035 -19.22 -31.65 0.06
CA HIS A 1035 -18.41 -32.88 0.10
C HIS A 1035 -16.96 -32.67 0.62
N LEU A 1036 -16.58 -31.47 1.04
CA LEU A 1036 -15.23 -31.20 1.57
C LEU A 1036 -15.30 -31.03 3.09
N ALA A 1037 -14.54 -31.84 3.82
CA ALA A 1037 -14.23 -31.60 5.24
C ALA A 1037 -12.89 -30.87 5.34
N ALA A 1038 -12.90 -29.63 5.80
CA ALA A 1038 -11.72 -28.80 5.90
C ALA A 1038 -10.85 -29.22 7.10
N ASP A 1039 -9.59 -29.57 6.82
CA ASP A 1039 -8.54 -29.45 7.82
C ASP A 1039 -8.34 -27.97 8.18
N ALA A 1040 -8.60 -27.63 9.44
CA ALA A 1040 -8.38 -26.31 10.02
C ALA A 1040 -6.91 -26.06 10.41
N SER A 1041 -6.05 -27.08 10.38
CA SER A 1041 -4.62 -26.93 10.63
C SER A 1041 -3.89 -26.21 9.50
N ARG A 1042 -2.71 -25.66 9.81
CA ARG A 1042 -1.77 -25.11 8.81
C ARG A 1042 -1.36 -26.11 7.72
N ASN A 1043 -1.54 -27.42 7.91
CA ASN A 1043 -1.14 -28.45 6.96
C ASN A 1043 -2.17 -28.65 5.82
N ARG A 1044 -3.40 -28.14 5.98
CA ARG A 1044 -4.47 -28.13 4.96
C ARG A 1044 -4.74 -29.51 4.34
N ASN A 1045 -4.68 -30.58 5.14
CA ASN A 1045 -5.02 -31.94 4.72
C ASN A 1045 -6.55 -32.14 4.66
N HIS A 1046 -7.24 -31.32 3.85
CA HIS A 1046 -8.70 -31.36 3.72
C HIS A 1046 -9.16 -32.72 3.16
N GLY A 1047 -10.17 -33.30 3.78
CA GLY A 1047 -10.74 -34.58 3.41
C GLY A 1047 -11.92 -34.46 2.45
N MET A 1048 -12.15 -35.49 1.64
CA MET A 1048 -13.32 -35.58 0.76
C MET A 1048 -14.32 -36.61 1.31
N LEU A 1049 -15.56 -36.19 1.55
CA LEU A 1049 -16.67 -37.07 1.89
C LEU A 1049 -16.93 -38.00 0.70
N SER A 1050 -16.87 -39.31 0.93
CA SER A 1050 -17.05 -40.37 -0.07
C SER A 1050 -18.32 -41.18 0.19
N GLY A 1051 -18.93 -41.71 -0.88
CA GLY A 1051 -20.14 -42.53 -0.79
C GLY A 1051 -21.34 -41.76 -0.23
N THR A 1052 -21.94 -42.29 0.82
CA THR A 1052 -23.15 -41.78 1.49
C THR A 1052 -22.89 -40.80 2.64
N VAL A 1053 -21.64 -40.41 2.89
CA VAL A 1053 -21.32 -39.48 3.98
C VAL A 1053 -21.88 -38.10 3.68
N ALA A 1054 -22.60 -37.53 4.65
CA ALA A 1054 -23.21 -36.22 4.55
C ALA A 1054 -23.08 -35.45 5.87
N PHE A 1055 -22.98 -34.12 5.77
CA PHE A 1055 -23.09 -33.24 6.91
C PHE A 1055 -24.47 -33.36 7.58
N THR A 1056 -24.50 -33.22 8.90
CA THR A 1056 -25.70 -33.38 9.72
C THR A 1056 -25.72 -32.35 10.86
N GLY A 1057 -26.90 -31.76 11.10
CA GLY A 1057 -27.14 -30.88 12.26
C GLY A 1057 -27.24 -31.61 13.61
N GLU A 1058 -26.72 -32.83 13.72
CA GLU A 1058 -26.62 -33.54 15.00
C GLU A 1058 -25.46 -32.98 15.84
N VAL A 1059 -25.73 -31.94 16.64
CA VAL A 1059 -24.76 -31.37 17.59
C VAL A 1059 -24.51 -32.34 18.77
N PRO A 1060 -23.25 -32.73 19.09
CA PRO A 1060 -22.84 -33.55 20.25
C PRO A 1060 -23.30 -33.27 21.69
N VAL A 1061 -24.61 -33.22 21.99
CA VAL A 1061 -25.15 -33.05 23.36
C VAL A 1061 -24.48 -33.99 24.37
N ILE A 1062 -23.68 -33.40 25.27
CA ILE A 1062 -23.02 -34.11 26.36
C ILE A 1062 -24.08 -34.76 27.25
N THR A 1063 -24.02 -36.09 27.34
CA THR A 1063 -25.06 -36.91 27.98
C THR A 1063 -24.46 -37.71 29.12
N PHE A 1064 -24.88 -37.41 30.35
CA PHE A 1064 -24.46 -38.13 31.55
C PHE A 1064 -25.44 -39.25 31.89
N ALA A 1065 -24.95 -40.40 32.30
CA ALA A 1065 -25.78 -41.56 32.62
C ALA A 1065 -25.83 -41.84 34.14
N THR A 1066 -27.00 -42.26 34.62
CA THR A 1066 -27.19 -42.77 35.99
C THR A 1066 -28.23 -43.89 36.02
N ILE A 1067 -28.43 -44.51 37.18
CA ILE A 1067 -29.52 -45.46 37.46
C ILE A 1067 -30.59 -44.80 38.35
N ALA A 1068 -31.82 -45.29 38.27
CA ALA A 1068 -32.98 -44.71 38.95
C ALA A 1068 -32.73 -44.50 40.46
N GLY A 1069 -32.94 -43.26 40.91
CA GLY A 1069 -32.72 -42.84 42.30
C GLY A 1069 -31.29 -42.45 42.66
N GLN A 1070 -30.27 -42.80 41.87
CA GLN A 1070 -28.88 -42.39 42.13
C GLN A 1070 -28.58 -41.03 41.49
N PRO A 1071 -27.94 -40.09 42.22
CA PRO A 1071 -27.46 -38.84 41.64
C PRO A 1071 -26.32 -39.08 40.66
N VAL A 1072 -26.11 -38.13 39.75
CA VAL A 1072 -24.92 -38.04 38.91
C VAL A 1072 -24.36 -36.63 38.99
N SER A 1073 -23.05 -36.54 39.27
CA SER A 1073 -22.29 -35.31 39.14
C SER A 1073 -21.52 -35.29 37.83
N GLY A 1074 -21.19 -34.09 37.37
CA GLY A 1074 -20.39 -33.87 36.17
C GLY A 1074 -19.85 -32.46 36.12
N PHE A 1075 -19.27 -32.12 34.98
CA PHE A 1075 -18.78 -30.78 34.68
C PHE A 1075 -19.30 -30.40 33.30
N LEU A 1076 -19.94 -29.24 33.20
CA LEU A 1076 -20.31 -28.65 31.93
C LEU A 1076 -19.06 -27.98 31.35
N PRO A 1077 -18.64 -28.32 30.12
CA PRO A 1077 -17.49 -27.66 29.51
C PRO A 1077 -17.85 -26.22 29.12
N ALA A 1078 -16.85 -25.38 28.85
CA ALA A 1078 -16.97 -24.15 28.08
C ALA A 1078 -15.57 -23.66 27.70
N SER A 1079 -15.49 -22.69 26.77
CA SER A 1079 -14.24 -22.03 26.41
C SER A 1079 -14.47 -20.57 26.07
N ASP A 1080 -13.78 -19.67 26.74
CA ASP A 1080 -13.55 -18.32 26.22
C ASP A 1080 -12.31 -18.32 25.31
N LEU A 1081 -12.34 -17.52 24.25
CA LEU A 1081 -11.25 -17.34 23.30
C LEU A 1081 -10.11 -16.47 23.85
N ASN A 1082 -10.39 -15.64 24.87
CA ASN A 1082 -9.41 -14.73 25.47
C ASN A 1082 -8.76 -15.30 26.77
N GLY A 1083 -9.31 -16.38 27.33
CA GLY A 1083 -8.84 -17.03 28.56
C GLY A 1083 -9.46 -16.49 29.85
N ASN A 1084 -10.57 -15.76 29.77
CA ASN A 1084 -11.32 -15.25 30.92
C ASN A 1084 -11.93 -16.39 31.76
N THR A 1085 -12.16 -16.13 33.05
CA THR A 1085 -12.86 -17.08 33.94
C THR A 1085 -14.35 -17.06 33.64
N LEU A 1086 -14.90 -18.19 33.21
CA LEU A 1086 -16.32 -18.32 32.90
C LEU A 1086 -17.18 -18.65 34.13
N LEU A 1087 -18.36 -18.05 34.18
CA LEU A 1087 -19.40 -18.22 35.19
C LEU A 1087 -20.64 -18.87 34.57
N TYR A 1088 -21.10 -19.99 35.13
CA TYR A 1088 -22.20 -20.79 34.57
C TYR A 1088 -23.53 -20.48 35.25
N GLY A 1089 -24.62 -20.44 34.47
CA GLY A 1089 -25.98 -20.19 34.97
C GLY A 1089 -27.06 -20.99 34.23
N VAL A 1090 -28.05 -21.50 34.97
CA VAL A 1090 -29.18 -22.26 34.41
C VAL A 1090 -30.17 -21.32 33.70
N VAL A 1091 -30.60 -21.69 32.49
CA VAL A 1091 -31.65 -21.01 31.72
C VAL A 1091 -32.99 -21.73 31.84
N ALA A 1092 -32.99 -23.07 31.77
CA ALA A 1092 -34.15 -23.90 32.07
C ALA A 1092 -33.73 -25.15 32.83
N ALA A 1093 -34.41 -25.41 33.96
CA ALA A 1093 -34.17 -26.56 34.82
C ALA A 1093 -34.75 -27.86 34.22
N PRO A 1094 -34.24 -29.04 34.64
CA PRO A 1094 -34.86 -30.32 34.30
C PRO A 1094 -36.29 -30.46 34.89
N THR A 1095 -37.12 -31.32 34.31
CA THR A 1095 -38.55 -31.49 34.66
C THR A 1095 -38.81 -32.72 35.56
N ASN A 1096 -37.94 -33.72 35.50
CA ASN A 1096 -38.03 -35.01 36.19
C ASN A 1096 -36.84 -35.28 37.14
N GLY A 1097 -36.19 -34.21 37.61
CA GLY A 1097 -35.20 -34.26 38.68
C GLY A 1097 -34.81 -32.86 39.16
N THR A 1098 -33.90 -32.78 40.11
CA THR A 1098 -33.33 -31.51 40.59
C THR A 1098 -31.88 -31.36 40.15
N LEU A 1099 -31.50 -30.13 39.79
CA LEU A 1099 -30.16 -29.76 39.36
C LEU A 1099 -29.60 -28.70 40.31
N GLN A 1100 -28.36 -28.90 40.76
CA GLN A 1100 -27.49 -27.85 41.27
C GLN A 1100 -26.36 -27.66 40.26
N LEU A 1101 -26.23 -26.45 39.72
CA LEU A 1101 -25.12 -26.04 38.85
C LEU A 1101 -24.34 -24.96 39.58
N ASN A 1102 -23.05 -25.22 39.82
CA ASN A 1102 -22.13 -24.27 40.45
C ASN A 1102 -21.59 -23.29 39.41
N ALA A 1103 -21.14 -22.13 39.87
CA ALA A 1103 -20.62 -21.08 39.01
C ALA A 1103 -19.37 -21.48 38.23
N ASP A 1104 -18.64 -22.51 38.64
CA ASP A 1104 -17.45 -23.04 37.94
C ASP A 1104 -17.78 -24.00 36.78
N GLY A 1105 -19.03 -24.42 36.63
CA GLY A 1105 -19.48 -25.41 35.64
C GLY A 1105 -19.67 -26.83 36.20
N SER A 1106 -19.23 -27.10 37.43
CA SER A 1106 -19.54 -28.37 38.10
C SER A 1106 -21.02 -28.46 38.46
N PHE A 1107 -21.62 -29.65 38.32
CA PHE A 1107 -23.04 -29.85 38.64
C PHE A 1107 -23.33 -31.18 39.34
N LEU A 1108 -24.49 -31.22 40.00
CA LEU A 1108 -25.08 -32.41 40.60
C LEU A 1108 -26.56 -32.50 40.17
N TYR A 1109 -26.93 -33.62 39.55
CA TYR A 1109 -28.32 -33.92 39.19
C TYR A 1109 -28.84 -35.11 40.00
N GLN A 1110 -30.03 -34.98 40.58
CA GLN A 1110 -30.74 -36.03 41.30
C GLN A 1110 -32.05 -36.37 40.56
N PRO A 1111 -32.21 -37.59 40.02
CA PRO A 1111 -33.47 -38.04 39.44
C PRO A 1111 -34.62 -38.01 40.46
N ARG A 1112 -35.82 -37.61 40.02
CA ARG A 1112 -37.06 -37.80 40.77
C ARG A 1112 -37.30 -39.29 41.00
N ALA A 1113 -37.80 -39.64 42.19
CA ALA A 1113 -38.13 -41.03 42.52
C ALA A 1113 -39.09 -41.64 41.49
N GLY A 1114 -38.70 -42.79 40.93
CA GLY A 1114 -39.46 -43.50 39.89
C GLY A 1114 -39.21 -43.04 38.44
N PHE A 1115 -38.45 -41.96 38.20
CA PHE A 1115 -38.12 -41.55 36.83
C PHE A 1115 -37.10 -42.49 36.18
N VAL A 1116 -37.40 -42.92 34.95
CA VAL A 1116 -36.52 -43.64 34.03
C VAL A 1116 -36.79 -43.07 32.64
N GLY A 1117 -35.73 -42.62 31.95
CA GLY A 1117 -35.84 -41.92 30.68
C GLY A 1117 -34.66 -40.99 30.41
N ALA A 1118 -34.71 -40.32 29.26
CA ALA A 1118 -33.80 -39.23 28.93
C ALA A 1118 -34.46 -37.89 29.26
N GLU A 1119 -33.67 -36.92 29.70
CA GLU A 1119 -34.09 -35.55 29.93
C GLU A 1119 -32.96 -34.57 29.57
N THR A 1120 -33.30 -33.29 29.37
CA THR A 1120 -32.32 -32.21 29.16
C THR A 1120 -32.58 -31.04 30.09
N PHE A 1121 -31.54 -30.24 30.31
CA PHE A 1121 -31.63 -28.91 30.92
C PHE A 1121 -30.80 -27.92 30.09
N THR A 1122 -31.05 -26.62 30.22
CA THR A 1122 -30.36 -25.58 29.45
C THR A 1122 -29.67 -24.55 30.32
N TYR A 1123 -28.58 -23.99 29.82
CA TYR A 1123 -27.67 -23.13 30.56
C TYR A 1123 -26.95 -22.14 29.64
N ARG A 1124 -26.29 -21.16 30.26
CA ARG A 1124 -25.41 -20.17 29.64
C ARG A 1124 -24.13 -20.03 30.44
N VAL A 1125 -23.11 -19.46 29.80
CA VAL A 1125 -21.89 -19.00 30.45
C VAL A 1125 -21.72 -17.50 30.24
N SER A 1126 -20.97 -16.85 31.13
CA SER A 1126 -20.57 -15.44 31.04
C SER A 1126 -19.12 -15.30 31.45
N ASP A 1127 -18.35 -14.44 30.79
CA ASP A 1127 -16.99 -14.07 31.19
C ASP A 1127 -16.95 -12.91 32.22
N GLY A 1128 -18.12 -12.42 32.63
CA GLY A 1128 -18.30 -11.23 33.45
C GLY A 1128 -18.56 -9.94 32.67
N LEU A 1129 -18.55 -9.98 31.33
CA LEU A 1129 -18.84 -8.84 30.45
C LEU A 1129 -20.15 -9.03 29.65
N ASP A 1130 -20.40 -10.24 29.12
CA ASP A 1130 -21.65 -10.58 28.41
C ASP A 1130 -22.04 -12.08 28.61
N PHE A 1131 -23.18 -12.52 28.08
CA PHE A 1131 -23.70 -13.88 28.19
C PHE A 1131 -23.72 -14.64 26.85
N SER A 1132 -23.47 -15.94 26.93
CA SER A 1132 -23.53 -16.83 25.78
C SER A 1132 -24.93 -17.03 25.19
N ASN A 1133 -24.98 -17.61 23.99
CA ASN A 1133 -26.18 -18.31 23.51
C ASN A 1133 -26.59 -19.44 24.47
N THR A 1134 -27.84 -19.91 24.39
CA THR A 1134 -28.33 -20.98 25.29
C THR A 1134 -27.84 -22.37 24.82
N ALA A 1135 -27.12 -23.09 25.67
CA ALA A 1135 -26.71 -24.48 25.47
C ALA A 1135 -27.61 -25.49 26.19
N ALA A 1136 -27.50 -26.77 25.83
CA ALA A 1136 -28.23 -27.88 26.46
C ALA A 1136 -27.30 -29.01 26.89
N ALA A 1137 -27.63 -29.66 28.02
CA ALA A 1137 -26.97 -30.87 28.51
C ALA A 1137 -28.02 -31.97 28.77
N GLY A 1138 -27.65 -33.23 28.54
CA GLY A 1138 -28.53 -34.39 28.65
C GLY A 1138 -28.24 -35.25 29.88
N ILE A 1139 -29.29 -35.81 30.48
CA ILE A 1139 -29.20 -36.88 31.48
C ILE A 1139 -29.99 -38.10 30.99
N LEU A 1140 -29.40 -39.30 31.10
CA LEU A 1140 -30.05 -40.58 30.85
C LEU A 1140 -30.17 -41.37 32.16
N VAL A 1141 -31.40 -41.48 32.69
CA VAL A 1141 -31.71 -42.24 33.90
C VAL A 1141 -32.19 -43.64 33.51
N ARG A 1142 -31.39 -44.66 33.83
CA ARG A 1142 -31.65 -46.08 33.51
C ARG A 1142 -32.45 -46.77 34.63
N PRO A 1143 -33.14 -47.89 34.36
CA PRO A 1143 -33.65 -48.73 35.42
C PRO A 1143 -32.54 -49.11 36.41
N ALA A 1144 -32.85 -49.16 37.70
CA ALA A 1144 -31.96 -49.82 38.67
C ALA A 1144 -31.82 -51.31 38.30
N PRO A 1145 -30.63 -51.92 38.42
CA PRO A 1145 -30.46 -53.35 38.20
C PRO A 1145 -31.42 -54.14 39.10
N ALA A 1146 -32.12 -55.13 38.52
CA ALA A 1146 -32.95 -56.03 39.31
C ALA A 1146 -32.07 -56.72 40.37
N ALA A 1147 -32.47 -56.64 41.64
CA ALA A 1147 -31.78 -57.33 42.72
C ALA A 1147 -31.69 -58.84 42.39
N ALA A 1148 -30.51 -59.44 42.62
CA ALA A 1148 -30.18 -60.79 42.16
C ALA A 1148 -30.92 -61.91 42.95
N GLY A 1149 -32.24 -62.00 42.76
CA GLY A 1149 -33.12 -62.98 43.40
C GLY A 1149 -33.21 -64.29 42.61
N SER A 1150 -32.43 -65.29 43.04
CA SER A 1150 -32.65 -66.74 42.85
C SER A 1150 -33.19 -67.26 41.50
N ALA A 1151 -32.35 -67.96 40.74
CA ALA A 1151 -32.70 -68.56 39.45
C ALA A 1151 -33.80 -69.65 39.52
N LYS A 1152 -34.55 -69.82 38.42
CA LYS A 1152 -35.27 -71.04 38.04
C LYS A 1152 -35.60 -71.04 36.54
N GLY A 1153 -35.39 -72.18 35.86
CA GLY A 1153 -35.83 -72.41 34.47
C GLY A 1153 -34.68 -72.68 33.49
N ALA A 1154 -34.65 -73.89 32.93
CA ALA A 1154 -33.86 -74.26 31.74
C ALA A 1154 -34.71 -74.00 30.46
N ALA A 1155 -34.24 -74.15 29.22
CA ALA A 1155 -33.06 -74.88 28.75
C ALA A 1155 -32.49 -74.33 27.42
N LYS A 1156 -31.31 -74.87 27.05
CA LYS A 1156 -30.72 -74.86 25.69
C LYS A 1156 -31.41 -75.92 24.80
N PRO A 1157 -31.31 -75.86 23.45
CA PRO A 1157 -30.04 -75.93 22.70
C PRO A 1157 -29.21 -74.63 22.58
#